data_AF-A0A524AVE1-F1
#
_entry.id   AF-A0A524AVE1-F1
#
_cell.length_a   1.000
_cell.length_b   1.000
_cell.length_c   1.000
_cell.angle_alpha   90.00
_cell.angle_beta   90.00
_cell.angle_gamma   90.00
#
_symmetry.space_group_name_H-M   'P 1'
#
loop_
_entity.id
_entity.type
_entity.pdbx_description
1 polymer ?
#
loop_
_entity_poly.entity_id
_entity_poly.type
_entity_poly.pdbx_seq_one_letter_code
_entity_poly.pdbx_strand_id
1 'polypeptide(L)'
;PGNPQELYLKSLEALGINPRQHDIRFVEDNWESPALGAWGLGWEVWLDGLEISQYTYFQQAGGFPIAPVSVELTYGLERIVMFLQGVRNVWDVDWGAGLSYGDVLLASEVEHCVYAFEQADVEALTQLFGIYEAEARNALARGLVIPAHDYVLRCSHTFNVLDTRGAIGVTERAHYFVRMRDLSREVAQAYVAQREEMGYPGLKRSWVVKDAARQGVNGSTGQQSMIHLIGSEPVDSLPLLLEIGTEELPAGDLTSAIEQLGEQTPKLLAEARLVHGQVRVTGAPRRLVVYVESLAPKQQDREELVKGPPAKVAYDAEGKPTKAALGFARGQSVSFDDLEVREMDGGQYVVVTKVEEGRPAPEVLAVLLPQLISVLRFNMTMRWNESGVAFSRPIRWLVALLGDQVIPFEYAGVQSGSTSRGLRPLGSPELNIQNASNYFDAMAANSIVVDAGERRVSIEQQIKQLAAEVGGRIPADPALLEEVTNLVEQPTAVRGAFEERYLSLPRDVLITVMKKHQRYFPVVSDSAPVDLLPYFIAVRNGDDQHLDIVSQGYEEVLRARYADAHFFYKGDISKKLEEFLPRLDTLTFQEKLGSMRDKSQRLEQLVPCLGQMLGLSETQIATATRAAHLCKADLATQMVVEFTSLQGVMGQEYARKSGESDGVARAIFEHYLPRFAGDILPETRPGLTVGLANRLDSLVGLFAVGLAPTGSADPYHLRRDALGIVNNLIAAELSCDLREGLKAAAELLPVEVPEGTLGQVLGFIIGRLEGVLREQGYRYDAVAAVLTERGHDPCLAAETVRAFASWIERDDWMDILNAYARCVRIVREYAEIFPLHPDRFVEPATRRLYEAYQTGQVQISQQSTVDKLFTAFQPMIEPINTFFDEVLVMTEDKALRENRLALLQHIARLTEGIVDLTRVEGF
;
A
#
# COMPACT_ATOMS: atom_id res chain seq x y z
N PRO A 1 -21.36 -15.44 15.33
CA PRO A 1 -21.08 -16.60 16.21
C PRO A 1 -19.57 -16.70 16.43
N GLY A 2 -19.10 -17.45 17.44
CA GLY A 2 -17.66 -17.54 17.77
C GLY A 2 -16.84 -18.44 16.83
N ASN A 3 -17.51 -19.30 16.06
CA ASN A 3 -16.93 -20.35 15.22
C ASN A 3 -17.62 -20.46 13.82
N PRO A 4 -17.83 -19.35 13.10
CA PRO A 4 -18.64 -19.36 11.88
C PRO A 4 -17.97 -20.12 10.72
N GLN A 5 -16.63 -20.23 10.67
CA GLN A 5 -15.97 -21.03 9.63
C GLN A 5 -16.14 -22.53 9.88
N GLU A 6 -16.12 -22.99 11.13
CA GLU A 6 -16.39 -24.39 11.47
C GLU A 6 -17.83 -24.78 11.14
N LEU A 7 -18.79 -23.87 11.34
CA LEU A 7 -20.18 -24.08 10.95
C LEU A 7 -20.33 -24.17 9.42
N TYR A 8 -19.62 -23.32 8.68
CA TYR A 8 -19.59 -23.36 7.22
C TYR A 8 -19.03 -24.69 6.71
N LEU A 9 -17.88 -25.15 7.21
CA LEU A 9 -17.29 -26.42 6.80
C LEU A 9 -18.20 -27.62 7.11
N LYS A 10 -18.85 -27.63 8.27
CA LYS A 10 -19.86 -28.66 8.61
C LYS A 10 -21.05 -28.67 7.65
N SER A 11 -21.40 -27.51 7.08
CA SER A 11 -22.45 -27.44 6.07
C SER A 11 -22.00 -28.09 4.75
N LEU A 12 -20.75 -27.92 4.35
CA LEU A 12 -20.17 -28.59 3.18
C LEU A 12 -20.11 -30.11 3.39
N GLU A 13 -19.70 -30.56 4.58
CA GLU A 13 -19.72 -31.97 4.95
C GLU A 13 -21.14 -32.56 4.87
N ALA A 14 -22.15 -31.81 5.32
CA ALA A 14 -23.55 -32.22 5.23
C ALA A 14 -24.05 -32.33 3.78
N LEU A 15 -23.43 -31.60 2.84
CA LEU A 15 -23.69 -31.69 1.39
C LEU A 15 -22.89 -32.83 0.71
N GLY A 16 -21.99 -33.50 1.44
CA GLY A 16 -21.16 -34.59 0.92
C GLY A 16 -19.74 -34.18 0.53
N ILE A 17 -19.32 -32.94 0.78
CA ILE A 17 -17.97 -32.45 0.50
C ILE A 17 -17.12 -32.65 1.75
N ASN A 18 -16.17 -33.58 1.69
CA ASN A 18 -15.30 -33.89 2.82
C ASN A 18 -14.00 -33.06 2.77
N PRO A 19 -13.71 -32.19 3.76
CA PRO A 19 -12.47 -31.41 3.81
C PRO A 19 -11.17 -32.23 3.83
N ARG A 20 -11.23 -33.55 4.05
CA ARG A 20 -10.08 -34.47 3.95
C ARG A 20 -9.75 -34.89 2.52
N GLN A 21 -10.72 -34.84 1.63
CA GLN A 21 -10.58 -35.28 0.24
C GLN A 21 -10.25 -34.11 -0.70
N HIS A 22 -10.58 -32.90 -0.27
CA HIS A 22 -10.51 -31.69 -1.08
C HIS A 22 -9.65 -30.62 -0.42
N ASP A 23 -9.02 -29.80 -1.23
CA ASP A 23 -8.31 -28.62 -0.79
C ASP A 23 -9.27 -27.43 -0.70
N ILE A 24 -9.73 -27.15 0.52
CA ILE A 24 -10.61 -26.01 0.83
C ILE A 24 -9.76 -24.86 1.37
N ARG A 25 -9.72 -23.74 0.64
CA ARG A 25 -8.95 -22.55 1.02
C ARG A 25 -9.84 -21.36 1.29
N PHE A 26 -9.48 -20.59 2.32
CA PHE A 26 -10.02 -19.28 2.61
C PHE A 26 -9.03 -18.25 2.10
N VAL A 27 -9.22 -17.81 0.86
CA VAL A 27 -8.35 -16.85 0.19
C VAL A 27 -8.86 -15.45 0.49
N GLU A 28 -7.98 -14.53 0.87
CA GLU A 28 -8.39 -13.15 1.11
C GLU A 28 -9.14 -12.58 -0.09
N ASP A 29 -10.33 -12.05 0.19
CA ASP A 29 -11.07 -11.15 -0.68
C ASP A 29 -11.94 -10.21 0.18
N ASN A 30 -11.83 -8.91 -0.08
CA ASN A 30 -12.56 -7.89 0.67
C ASN A 30 -13.75 -7.43 -0.16
N TRP A 31 -14.94 -7.50 0.43
CA TRP A 31 -16.17 -7.19 -0.27
C TRP A 31 -16.55 -5.71 -0.11
N GLU A 32 -16.86 -5.05 -1.21
CA GLU A 32 -17.40 -3.70 -1.23
C GLU A 32 -18.58 -3.60 -2.20
N SER A 33 -19.66 -2.95 -1.75
CA SER A 33 -20.76 -2.50 -2.60
C SER A 33 -20.94 -0.99 -2.44
N PRO A 34 -20.33 -0.19 -3.33
CA PRO A 34 -20.39 1.27 -3.25
C PRO A 34 -21.83 1.81 -3.30
N ALA A 35 -22.68 1.20 -4.13
CA ALA A 35 -24.09 1.58 -4.28
C ALA A 35 -24.90 1.42 -2.99
N LEU A 36 -24.53 0.47 -2.14
CA LEU A 36 -25.18 0.22 -0.85
C LEU A 36 -24.46 0.92 0.32
N GLY A 37 -23.31 1.56 0.06
CA GLY A 37 -22.43 2.08 1.11
C GLY A 37 -22.03 1.01 2.12
N ALA A 38 -21.85 -0.22 1.63
CA ALA A 38 -21.59 -1.41 2.44
C ALA A 38 -20.22 -2.00 2.10
N TRP A 39 -19.50 -2.45 3.13
CA TRP A 39 -18.21 -3.11 2.96
C TRP A 39 -17.89 -4.01 4.15
N GLY A 40 -17.06 -5.02 3.90
CA GLY A 40 -16.60 -5.96 4.91
C GLY A 40 -15.34 -6.69 4.47
N LEU A 41 -14.63 -7.27 5.44
CA LEU A 41 -13.47 -8.12 5.18
C LEU A 41 -13.89 -9.58 5.22
N GLY A 42 -13.19 -10.42 4.46
CA GLY A 42 -13.38 -11.85 4.58
C GLY A 42 -12.56 -12.64 3.58
N TRP A 43 -13.20 -13.64 2.97
CA TRP A 43 -12.56 -14.61 2.09
C TRP A 43 -13.48 -15.07 0.97
N GLU A 44 -12.88 -15.27 -0.20
CA GLU A 44 -13.39 -16.24 -1.16
C GLU A 44 -13.02 -17.65 -0.66
N VAL A 45 -13.97 -18.57 -0.71
CA VAL A 45 -13.75 -19.98 -0.36
C VAL A 45 -13.60 -20.81 -1.62
N TRP A 46 -12.43 -21.39 -1.79
CA TRP A 46 -12.09 -22.19 -2.96
C TRP A 46 -12.07 -23.67 -2.60
N LEU A 47 -12.72 -24.49 -3.43
CA LEU A 47 -12.74 -25.94 -3.38
C LEU A 47 -12.00 -26.47 -4.61
N ASP A 48 -10.81 -27.04 -4.40
CA ASP A 48 -9.96 -27.54 -5.49
C ASP A 48 -9.75 -26.50 -6.61
N GLY A 49 -9.54 -25.23 -6.22
CA GLY A 49 -9.35 -24.10 -7.13
C GLY A 49 -10.63 -23.39 -7.58
N LEU A 50 -11.80 -24.02 -7.41
CA LEU A 50 -13.10 -23.46 -7.78
C LEU A 50 -13.65 -22.63 -6.62
N GLU A 51 -13.87 -21.34 -6.83
CA GLU A 51 -14.53 -20.48 -5.86
C GLU A 51 -16.00 -20.91 -5.70
N ILE A 52 -16.40 -21.40 -4.52
CA ILE A 52 -17.74 -21.93 -4.24
C ILE A 52 -18.54 -21.06 -3.28
N SER A 53 -17.91 -20.13 -2.56
CA SER A 53 -18.62 -19.26 -1.62
C SER A 53 -17.85 -17.97 -1.33
N GLN A 54 -18.60 -16.92 -1.00
CA GLN A 54 -18.07 -15.70 -0.40
C GLN A 54 -18.36 -15.67 1.10
N TYR A 55 -17.37 -15.25 1.87
CA TYR A 55 -17.43 -15.12 3.31
C TYR A 55 -17.14 -13.67 3.68
N THR A 56 -18.04 -12.97 4.38
CA THR A 56 -17.85 -11.53 4.64
C THR A 56 -18.30 -11.13 6.06
N TYR A 57 -17.43 -10.42 6.78
CA TYR A 57 -17.78 -9.72 8.02
C TYR A 57 -18.05 -8.26 7.74
N PHE A 58 -19.33 -7.91 7.64
CA PHE A 58 -19.74 -6.55 7.36
C PHE A 58 -19.33 -5.59 8.48
N GLN A 59 -18.53 -4.59 8.12
CA GLN A 59 -18.15 -3.50 9.02
C GLN A 59 -19.09 -2.31 8.88
N GLN A 60 -19.65 -2.12 7.69
CA GLN A 60 -20.55 -1.03 7.36
C GLN A 60 -21.67 -1.49 6.41
N ALA A 61 -22.85 -0.91 6.56
CA ALA A 61 -23.93 -0.98 5.57
C ALA A 61 -24.73 0.33 5.57
N GLY A 62 -25.13 0.81 4.37
CA GLY A 62 -25.85 2.08 4.24
C GLY A 62 -25.06 3.29 4.75
N GLY A 63 -23.72 3.23 4.81
CA GLY A 63 -22.91 4.28 5.43
C GLY A 63 -22.81 4.23 6.96
N PHE A 64 -23.45 3.26 7.62
CA PHE A 64 -23.44 3.13 9.08
C PHE A 64 -22.54 1.98 9.55
N PRO A 65 -21.73 2.18 10.61
CA PRO A 65 -21.02 1.09 11.25
C PRO A 65 -22.00 0.03 11.76
N ILE A 66 -21.76 -1.22 11.41
CA ILE A 66 -22.62 -2.31 11.86
C ILE A 66 -22.31 -2.67 13.32
N ALA A 67 -23.35 -2.77 14.13
CA ALA A 67 -23.30 -3.25 15.51
C ALA A 67 -24.62 -3.99 15.83
N PRO A 68 -24.62 -5.31 16.04
CA PRO A 68 -23.46 -6.20 16.07
C PRO A 68 -22.93 -6.53 14.67
N VAL A 69 -21.61 -6.74 14.54
CA VAL A 69 -21.01 -7.21 13.28
C VAL A 69 -21.73 -8.46 12.79
N SER A 70 -22.13 -8.43 11.52
CA SER A 70 -22.81 -9.54 10.86
C SER A 70 -21.83 -10.30 9.98
N VAL A 71 -21.93 -11.62 9.99
CA VAL A 71 -21.18 -12.51 9.09
C VAL A 71 -22.16 -13.03 8.04
N GLU A 72 -21.81 -12.84 6.77
CA GLU A 72 -22.53 -13.33 5.61
C GLU A 72 -21.79 -14.52 5.00
N LEU A 73 -22.55 -15.56 4.66
CA LEU A 73 -22.08 -16.76 3.96
C LEU A 73 -22.91 -16.90 2.69
N THR A 74 -22.27 -16.67 1.54
CA THR A 74 -22.95 -16.68 0.24
C THR A 74 -22.45 -17.87 -0.57
N TYR A 75 -23.32 -18.86 -0.80
CA TYR A 75 -22.98 -20.08 -1.52
C TYR A 75 -23.29 -19.94 -3.01
N GLY A 76 -22.33 -20.29 -3.86
CA GLY A 76 -22.55 -20.48 -5.29
C GLY A 76 -23.15 -21.87 -5.54
N LEU A 77 -24.47 -21.99 -5.43
CA LEU A 77 -25.17 -23.28 -5.49
C LEU A 77 -24.87 -24.05 -6.79
N GLU A 78 -24.88 -23.38 -7.93
CA GLU A 78 -24.61 -23.98 -9.23
C GLU A 78 -23.21 -24.60 -9.26
N ARG A 79 -22.20 -23.87 -8.78
CA ARG A 79 -20.81 -24.36 -8.73
C ARG A 79 -20.67 -25.56 -7.79
N ILE A 80 -21.31 -25.53 -6.62
CA ILE A 80 -21.32 -26.63 -5.65
C ILE A 80 -22.01 -27.87 -6.23
N VAL A 81 -23.18 -27.71 -6.86
CA VAL A 81 -23.93 -28.83 -7.43
C VAL A 81 -23.23 -29.40 -8.66
N MET A 82 -22.65 -28.56 -9.52
CA MET A 82 -21.81 -29.00 -10.63
C MET A 82 -20.68 -29.90 -10.15
N PHE A 83 -20.00 -29.48 -9.08
CA PHE A 83 -18.95 -30.26 -8.43
C PHE A 83 -19.48 -31.61 -7.92
N LEU A 84 -20.57 -31.60 -7.14
CA LEU A 84 -21.17 -32.81 -6.56
C LEU A 84 -21.67 -33.81 -7.60
N GLN A 85 -22.18 -33.33 -8.74
CA GLN A 85 -22.66 -34.18 -9.83
C GLN A 85 -21.58 -34.55 -10.85
N GLY A 86 -20.37 -33.98 -10.73
CA GLY A 86 -19.27 -34.21 -11.67
C GLY A 86 -19.58 -33.72 -13.10
N VAL A 87 -20.39 -32.66 -13.22
CA VAL A 87 -20.76 -32.06 -14.51
C VAL A 87 -19.96 -30.79 -14.77
N ARG A 88 -19.59 -30.58 -16.03
CA ARG A 88 -18.70 -29.48 -16.45
C ARG A 88 -19.43 -28.22 -16.90
N ASN A 89 -20.73 -28.32 -17.13
CA ASN A 89 -21.56 -27.24 -17.60
C ASN A 89 -22.76 -27.10 -16.68
N VAL A 90 -23.10 -25.86 -16.29
CA VAL A 90 -24.25 -25.59 -15.44
C VAL A 90 -25.54 -26.09 -16.06
N TRP A 91 -25.67 -26.05 -17.39
CA TRP A 91 -26.86 -26.49 -18.10
C TRP A 91 -27.09 -28.01 -18.04
N ASP A 92 -26.03 -28.78 -17.78
CA ASP A 92 -26.08 -30.25 -17.67
C ASP A 92 -26.37 -30.73 -16.25
N VAL A 93 -26.49 -29.82 -15.28
CA VAL A 93 -26.86 -30.15 -13.89
C VAL A 93 -28.24 -30.82 -13.87
N ASP A 94 -28.34 -31.99 -13.26
CA ASP A 94 -29.62 -32.63 -12.96
C ASP A 94 -30.35 -31.79 -11.89
N TRP A 95 -31.41 -31.13 -12.32
CA TRP A 95 -32.29 -30.34 -11.45
C TRP A 95 -33.21 -31.26 -10.63
N GLY A 96 -33.43 -32.49 -11.09
CA GLY A 96 -34.33 -33.49 -10.53
C GLY A 96 -35.52 -33.79 -11.44
N ALA A 97 -36.21 -34.90 -11.16
CA ALA A 97 -37.37 -35.39 -11.92
C ALA A 97 -37.12 -35.62 -13.43
N GLY A 98 -35.86 -35.83 -13.82
CA GLY A 98 -35.46 -36.05 -15.22
C GLY A 98 -35.33 -34.76 -16.04
N LEU A 99 -35.26 -33.59 -15.40
CA LEU A 99 -35.01 -32.30 -16.02
C LEU A 99 -33.58 -31.85 -15.72
N SER A 100 -32.91 -31.31 -16.74
CA SER A 100 -31.66 -30.59 -16.56
C SER A 100 -31.93 -29.13 -16.16
N TYR A 101 -30.93 -28.47 -15.58
CA TYR A 101 -30.95 -27.02 -15.33
C TYR A 101 -31.16 -26.24 -16.63
N GLY A 102 -30.60 -26.73 -17.74
CA GLY A 102 -30.82 -26.20 -19.08
C GLY A 102 -32.28 -26.23 -19.52
N ASP A 103 -33.00 -27.33 -19.24
CA ASP A 103 -34.42 -27.47 -19.56
C ASP A 103 -35.29 -26.43 -18.82
N VAL A 104 -34.83 -25.96 -17.66
CA VAL A 104 -35.56 -25.02 -16.79
C VAL A 104 -35.21 -23.57 -17.09
N LEU A 105 -33.91 -23.24 -17.29
CA LEU A 105 -33.42 -21.85 -17.22
C LEU A 105 -32.66 -21.35 -18.45
N LEU A 106 -32.19 -22.22 -19.35
CA LEU A 106 -31.34 -21.77 -20.48
C LEU A 106 -32.08 -20.79 -21.40
N ALA A 107 -33.33 -21.08 -21.72
CA ALA A 107 -34.12 -20.21 -22.60
C ALA A 107 -34.30 -18.80 -22.00
N SER A 108 -34.64 -18.71 -20.71
CA SER A 108 -34.78 -17.42 -20.03
C SER A 108 -33.45 -16.68 -19.91
N GLU A 109 -32.34 -17.38 -19.69
CA GLU A 109 -31.01 -16.74 -19.62
C GLU A 109 -30.62 -16.12 -20.97
N VAL A 110 -30.88 -16.83 -22.07
CA VAL A 110 -30.64 -16.32 -23.42
C VAL A 110 -31.52 -15.10 -23.70
N GLU A 111 -32.80 -15.14 -23.35
CA GLU A 111 -33.71 -14.01 -23.49
C GLU A 111 -33.25 -12.78 -22.68
N HIS A 112 -32.81 -13.00 -21.43
CA HIS A 112 -32.28 -11.94 -20.59
C HIS A 112 -30.98 -11.33 -21.15
N CYS A 113 -30.06 -12.17 -21.66
CA CYS A 113 -28.86 -11.71 -22.33
C CYS A 113 -29.19 -10.84 -23.55
N VAL A 114 -30.04 -11.33 -24.46
CA VAL A 114 -30.45 -10.57 -25.65
C VAL A 114 -31.09 -9.24 -25.25
N TYR A 115 -31.97 -9.26 -24.24
CA TYR A 115 -32.56 -8.01 -23.74
C TYR A 115 -31.50 -7.05 -23.19
N ALA A 116 -30.70 -7.49 -22.23
CA ALA A 116 -29.78 -6.64 -21.49
C ALA A 116 -28.59 -6.14 -22.32
N PHE A 117 -28.13 -6.90 -23.31
CA PHE A 117 -27.01 -6.48 -24.16
C PHE A 117 -27.47 -5.73 -25.41
N GLU A 118 -28.62 -6.08 -26.00
CA GLU A 118 -28.99 -5.63 -27.34
C GLU A 118 -30.26 -4.78 -27.38
N GLN A 119 -31.32 -5.19 -26.67
CA GLN A 119 -32.67 -4.65 -26.91
C GLN A 119 -33.14 -3.62 -25.89
N ALA A 120 -32.56 -3.57 -24.69
CA ALA A 120 -33.07 -2.69 -23.63
C ALA A 120 -33.02 -1.22 -24.07
N ASP A 121 -34.14 -0.52 -23.90
CA ASP A 121 -34.29 0.89 -24.27
C ASP A 121 -33.60 1.78 -23.22
N VAL A 122 -32.45 2.32 -23.60
CA VAL A 122 -31.59 3.14 -22.74
C VAL A 122 -32.31 4.41 -22.28
N GLU A 123 -33.07 5.07 -23.14
CA GLU A 123 -33.76 6.32 -22.79
C GLU A 123 -34.88 6.05 -21.78
N ALA A 124 -35.70 5.02 -22.05
CA ALA A 124 -36.78 4.63 -21.15
C ALA A 124 -36.26 4.17 -19.78
N LEU A 125 -35.19 3.36 -19.73
CA LEU A 125 -34.58 2.90 -18.48
C LEU A 125 -33.95 4.05 -17.69
N THR A 126 -33.34 5.02 -18.37
CA THR A 126 -32.81 6.24 -17.71
C THR A 126 -33.94 7.05 -17.06
N GLN A 127 -35.08 7.20 -17.74
CA GLN A 127 -36.26 7.85 -17.17
C GLN A 127 -36.82 7.07 -15.98
N LEU A 128 -36.94 5.74 -16.10
CA LEU A 128 -37.40 4.87 -15.02
C LEU A 128 -36.52 4.96 -13.77
N PHE A 129 -35.20 5.00 -13.93
CA PHE A 129 -34.29 5.19 -12.81
C PHE A 129 -34.64 6.47 -12.02
N GLY A 130 -34.84 7.59 -12.73
CA GLY A 130 -35.22 8.86 -12.11
C GLY A 130 -36.58 8.80 -11.40
N ILE A 131 -37.56 8.11 -12.00
CA ILE A 131 -38.88 7.89 -11.40
C ILE A 131 -38.77 7.05 -10.12
N TYR A 132 -38.01 5.96 -10.14
CA TYR A 132 -37.81 5.09 -8.98
C TYR A 132 -37.10 5.83 -7.85
N GLU A 133 -36.06 6.63 -8.14
CA GLU A 133 -35.39 7.45 -7.13
C GLU A 133 -36.36 8.46 -6.49
N ALA A 134 -37.17 9.14 -7.31
CA ALA A 134 -38.16 10.09 -6.82
C ALA A 134 -39.19 9.41 -5.89
N GLU A 135 -39.65 8.22 -6.25
CA GLU A 135 -40.64 7.50 -5.44
C GLU A 135 -40.05 6.92 -4.16
N ALA A 136 -38.78 6.52 -4.16
CA ALA A 136 -38.07 6.16 -2.94
C ALA A 136 -38.03 7.33 -1.94
N ARG A 137 -37.71 8.54 -2.41
CA ARG A 137 -37.75 9.76 -1.57
C ARG A 137 -39.16 10.12 -1.14
N ASN A 138 -40.16 9.93 -2.01
CA ASN A 138 -41.57 10.15 -1.70
C ASN A 138 -42.06 9.23 -0.55
N ALA A 139 -41.63 7.97 -0.56
CA ALA A 139 -41.88 7.00 0.51
C ALA A 139 -41.16 7.38 1.81
N LEU A 140 -39.88 7.77 1.74
CA LEU A 140 -39.11 8.25 2.89
C LEU A 140 -39.74 9.47 3.56
N ALA A 141 -40.21 10.45 2.78
CA ALA A 141 -40.89 11.63 3.29
C ALA A 141 -42.17 11.31 4.08
N ARG A 142 -42.73 10.10 3.91
CA ARG A 142 -43.90 9.59 4.65
C ARG A 142 -43.52 8.57 5.74
N GLY A 143 -42.23 8.35 5.99
CA GLY A 143 -41.75 7.36 6.96
C GLY A 143 -41.94 5.91 6.51
N LEU A 144 -42.16 5.65 5.22
CA LEU A 144 -42.37 4.31 4.68
C LEU A 144 -41.04 3.70 4.23
N VAL A 145 -40.29 3.17 5.20
CA VAL A 145 -38.90 2.70 5.00
C VAL A 145 -38.79 1.51 4.05
N ILE A 146 -39.61 0.46 4.24
CA ILE A 146 -39.54 -0.75 3.39
C ILE A 146 -39.93 -0.45 1.93
N PRO A 147 -41.04 0.26 1.64
CA PRO A 147 -41.33 0.68 0.27
C PRO A 147 -40.21 1.52 -0.36
N ALA A 148 -39.57 2.41 0.41
CA ALA A 148 -38.42 3.17 -0.10
C ALA A 148 -37.25 2.26 -0.49
N HIS A 149 -36.97 1.22 0.30
CA HIS A 149 -35.95 0.22 -0.01
C HIS A 149 -36.26 -0.57 -1.29
N ASP A 150 -37.51 -0.94 -1.53
CA ASP A 150 -37.91 -1.63 -2.78
C ASP A 150 -37.58 -0.78 -4.02
N TYR A 151 -37.74 0.54 -3.94
CA TYR A 151 -37.36 1.44 -5.04
C TYR A 151 -35.85 1.59 -5.20
N VAL A 152 -35.07 1.49 -4.12
CA VAL A 152 -33.60 1.38 -4.20
C VAL A 152 -33.20 0.14 -5.01
N LEU A 153 -33.82 -1.01 -4.75
CA LEU A 153 -33.55 -2.26 -5.49
C LEU A 153 -33.89 -2.11 -6.97
N ARG A 154 -34.99 -1.42 -7.30
CA ARG A 154 -35.36 -1.12 -8.69
C ARG A 154 -34.35 -0.19 -9.36
N CYS A 155 -33.91 0.86 -8.69
CA CYS A 155 -32.82 1.71 -9.17
C CYS A 155 -31.56 0.90 -9.47
N SER A 156 -31.16 0.01 -8.55
CA SER A 156 -29.98 -0.84 -8.73
C SER A 156 -30.11 -1.78 -9.93
N HIS A 157 -31.24 -2.47 -10.08
CA HIS A 157 -31.46 -3.34 -11.22
C HIS A 157 -31.49 -2.56 -12.55
N THR A 158 -32.21 -1.42 -12.60
CA THR A 158 -32.24 -0.56 -13.80
C THR A 158 -30.85 -0.05 -14.17
N PHE A 159 -30.06 0.35 -13.17
CA PHE A 159 -28.65 0.72 -13.38
C PHE A 159 -27.84 -0.44 -13.96
N ASN A 160 -27.97 -1.66 -13.44
CA ASN A 160 -27.23 -2.82 -13.95
C ASN A 160 -27.56 -3.07 -15.43
N VAL A 161 -28.83 -2.99 -15.83
CA VAL A 161 -29.22 -3.15 -17.24
C VAL A 161 -28.64 -2.02 -18.11
N LEU A 162 -28.64 -0.77 -17.64
CA LEU A 162 -28.00 0.35 -18.34
C LEU A 162 -26.49 0.15 -18.51
N ASP A 163 -25.80 -0.33 -17.47
CA ASP A 163 -24.37 -0.62 -17.48
C ASP A 163 -24.04 -1.77 -18.45
N THR A 164 -24.84 -2.85 -18.43
CA THR A 164 -24.73 -3.99 -19.37
C THR A 164 -24.97 -3.55 -20.82
N ARG A 165 -25.88 -2.61 -21.08
CA ARG A 165 -26.08 -2.02 -22.41
C ARG A 165 -24.89 -1.19 -22.90
N GLY A 166 -23.89 -0.93 -22.06
CA GLY A 166 -22.76 -0.07 -22.36
C GLY A 166 -23.13 1.41 -22.45
N ALA A 167 -24.26 1.80 -21.83
CA ALA A 167 -24.76 3.17 -21.86
C ALA A 167 -24.19 4.05 -20.74
N ILE A 168 -23.44 3.46 -19.80
CA ILE A 168 -22.92 4.14 -18.62
C ILE A 168 -21.40 4.24 -18.71
N GLY A 169 -20.90 5.47 -18.81
CA GLY A 169 -19.48 5.78 -18.73
C GLY A 169 -18.89 5.61 -17.32
N VAL A 170 -17.56 5.59 -17.17
CA VAL A 170 -16.89 5.48 -15.84
C VAL A 170 -17.31 6.59 -14.87
N THR A 171 -17.46 7.83 -15.35
CA THR A 171 -17.91 8.95 -14.49
C THR A 171 -19.40 8.92 -14.22
N GLU A 172 -20.21 8.52 -15.19
CA GLU A 172 -21.65 8.34 -14.98
C GLU A 172 -21.90 7.21 -13.99
N ARG A 173 -21.14 6.11 -14.07
CA ARG A 173 -21.17 5.01 -13.11
C ARG A 173 -20.94 5.50 -11.69
N ALA A 174 -19.92 6.33 -11.49
CA ALA A 174 -19.66 6.95 -10.19
C ALA A 174 -20.84 7.84 -9.75
N HIS A 175 -21.45 8.61 -10.65
CA HIS A 175 -22.62 9.43 -10.36
C HIS A 175 -23.86 8.60 -9.95
N TYR A 176 -24.17 7.52 -10.68
CA TYR A 176 -25.23 6.58 -10.34
C TYR A 176 -24.98 5.91 -8.99
N PHE A 177 -23.74 5.48 -8.72
CA PHE A 177 -23.36 4.94 -7.42
C PHE A 177 -23.54 5.95 -6.30
N VAL A 178 -23.16 7.22 -6.48
CA VAL A 178 -23.40 8.27 -5.47
C VAL A 178 -24.90 8.42 -5.18
N ARG A 179 -25.74 8.49 -6.22
CA ARG A 179 -27.21 8.60 -6.07
C ARG A 179 -27.81 7.41 -5.32
N MET A 180 -27.45 6.18 -5.71
CA MET A 180 -27.92 4.97 -5.04
C MET A 180 -27.38 4.87 -3.61
N ARG A 181 -26.13 5.27 -3.36
CA ARG A 181 -25.51 5.28 -2.04
C ARG A 181 -26.19 6.26 -1.10
N ASP A 182 -26.46 7.47 -1.57
CA ASP A 182 -27.15 8.50 -0.79
C ASP A 182 -28.56 8.03 -0.43
N LEU A 183 -29.30 7.49 -1.40
CA LEU A 183 -30.63 6.95 -1.16
C LEU A 183 -30.60 5.74 -0.20
N SER A 184 -29.65 4.82 -0.38
CA SER A 184 -29.44 3.68 0.53
C SER A 184 -29.11 4.14 1.95
N ARG A 185 -28.31 5.20 2.10
CA ARG A 185 -28.00 5.81 3.39
C ARG A 185 -29.22 6.44 4.03
N GLU A 186 -30.03 7.18 3.28
CA GLU A 186 -31.29 7.75 3.79
C GLU A 186 -32.25 6.67 4.28
N VAL A 187 -32.40 5.57 3.51
CA VAL A 187 -33.20 4.40 3.90
C VAL A 187 -32.63 3.74 5.15
N ALA A 188 -31.31 3.52 5.23
CA ALA A 188 -30.67 2.94 6.40
C ALA A 188 -30.85 3.83 7.64
N GLN A 189 -30.71 5.15 7.50
CA GLN A 189 -30.93 6.11 8.59
C GLN A 189 -32.36 6.04 9.11
N ALA A 190 -33.36 6.04 8.21
CA ALA A 190 -34.76 5.93 8.59
C ALA A 190 -35.07 4.58 9.25
N TYR A 191 -34.48 3.49 8.75
CA TYR A 191 -34.59 2.17 9.35
C TYR A 191 -34.01 2.15 10.77
N VAL A 192 -32.79 2.65 10.97
CA VAL A 192 -32.15 2.70 12.29
C VAL A 192 -33.00 3.51 13.28
N ALA A 193 -33.51 4.67 12.87
CA ALA A 193 -34.41 5.48 13.71
C ALA A 193 -35.68 4.70 14.10
N GLN A 194 -36.31 4.02 13.14
CA GLN A 194 -37.47 3.16 13.42
C GLN A 194 -37.12 2.03 14.41
N ARG A 195 -35.96 1.41 14.28
CA ARG A 195 -35.49 0.36 15.20
C ARG A 195 -35.20 0.91 16.59
N GLU A 196 -34.66 2.11 16.69
CA GLU A 196 -34.42 2.82 17.95
C GLU A 196 -35.74 3.12 18.68
N GLU A 197 -36.74 3.65 17.98
CA GLU A 197 -38.08 3.89 18.51
C GLU A 197 -38.74 2.60 19.05
N MET A 198 -38.51 1.48 18.38
CA MET A 198 -38.97 0.16 18.81
C MET A 198 -38.15 -0.45 19.96
N GLY A 199 -37.06 0.20 20.37
CA GLY A 199 -36.14 -0.31 21.40
C GLY A 199 -35.32 -1.53 20.95
N TYR A 200 -35.00 -1.63 19.65
CA TYR A 200 -34.25 -2.73 19.03
C TYR A 200 -34.78 -4.14 19.38
N PRO A 201 -36.01 -4.49 18.98
CA PRO A 201 -36.59 -5.77 19.36
C PRO A 201 -35.76 -6.94 18.81
N GLY A 202 -35.43 -7.89 19.68
CA GLY A 202 -34.56 -9.04 19.38
C GLY A 202 -33.06 -8.79 19.58
N LEU A 203 -32.63 -7.53 19.77
CA LEU A 203 -31.25 -7.22 20.14
C LEU A 203 -31.05 -7.58 21.61
N LYS A 204 -30.18 -8.55 21.88
CA LYS A 204 -29.80 -8.90 23.25
C LYS A 204 -29.14 -7.68 23.92
N ARG A 205 -29.55 -7.34 25.15
CA ARG A 205 -29.01 -6.18 25.91
C ARG A 205 -27.48 -6.16 26.03
N SER A 206 -26.81 -7.33 25.96
CA SER A 206 -25.35 -7.44 25.97
C SER A 206 -24.67 -6.79 24.77
N TRP A 207 -25.39 -6.62 23.65
CA TRP A 207 -24.89 -6.02 22.41
C TRP A 207 -25.22 -4.53 22.28
N VAL A 208 -26.01 -3.98 23.22
CA VAL A 208 -26.25 -2.55 23.30
C VAL A 208 -24.97 -1.92 23.83
N VAL A 209 -24.12 -1.46 22.92
CA VAL A 209 -22.94 -0.66 23.25
C VAL A 209 -23.44 0.58 24.00
N LYS A 210 -23.14 0.67 25.29
CA LYS A 210 -23.30 1.95 25.99
C LYS A 210 -22.28 2.91 25.37
N ASP A 211 -22.75 3.96 24.70
CA ASP A 211 -21.96 5.05 24.13
C ASP A 211 -21.10 5.86 25.15
N ALA A 212 -20.84 5.33 26.35
CA ALA A 212 -20.11 6.00 27.42
C ALA A 212 -18.62 5.60 27.54
N ALA A 213 -18.08 4.71 26.70
CA ALA A 213 -16.68 4.25 26.79
C ALA A 213 -15.86 4.58 25.52
N ARG A 214 -15.92 5.83 25.05
CA ARG A 214 -14.92 6.41 24.12
C ARG A 214 -13.81 7.19 24.83
N GLN A 215 -13.67 7.03 26.14
CA GLN A 215 -12.55 7.58 26.92
C GLN A 215 -11.76 6.45 27.56
N GLY A 216 -10.52 6.29 27.12
CA GLY A 216 -9.45 5.58 27.81
C GLY A 216 -9.69 4.09 28.05
N VAL A 217 -8.93 3.24 27.37
CA VAL A 217 -8.67 1.88 27.85
C VAL A 217 -7.85 2.00 29.15
N ASN A 218 -8.52 2.31 30.25
CA ASN A 218 -8.02 2.06 31.58
C ASN A 218 -8.52 0.68 31.98
N GLY A 219 -7.59 -0.27 32.08
CA GLY A 219 -7.86 -1.62 32.55
C GLY A 219 -8.60 -1.58 33.88
N SER A 220 -9.86 -2.02 33.87
CA SER A 220 -10.61 -2.24 35.09
C SER A 220 -10.04 -3.49 35.76
N THR A 221 -9.29 -3.27 36.83
CA THR A 221 -8.86 -4.28 37.79
C THR A 221 -10.09 -4.93 38.42
N GLY A 222 -10.30 -6.21 38.12
CA GLY A 222 -11.43 -6.98 38.61
C GLY A 222 -11.05 -8.44 38.85
N GLN A 223 -10.83 -8.76 40.14
CA GLN A 223 -10.65 -10.07 40.77
C GLN A 223 -9.24 -10.70 40.70
N GLN A 224 -8.53 -10.51 41.81
CA GLN A 224 -7.38 -11.29 42.25
C GLN A 224 -7.80 -12.75 42.45
N SER A 225 -7.61 -13.57 41.44
CA SER A 225 -7.49 -15.03 41.60
C SER A 225 -6.18 -15.28 42.33
N MET A 226 -6.25 -15.87 43.53
CA MET A 226 -5.08 -16.16 44.36
C MET A 226 -4.05 -17.00 43.58
N ILE A 227 -2.93 -16.37 43.23
CA ILE A 227 -1.75 -17.02 42.69
C ILE A 227 -1.15 -17.87 43.82
N HIS A 228 -1.18 -19.19 43.66
CA HIS A 228 -0.46 -20.09 44.56
C HIS A 228 1.03 -19.95 44.30
N LEU A 229 1.70 -19.15 45.13
CA LEU A 229 3.16 -19.04 45.20
C LEU A 229 3.72 -20.27 45.92
N ILE A 230 4.55 -21.04 45.23
CA ILE A 230 5.47 -22.02 45.85
C ILE A 230 6.89 -21.67 45.41
N GLY A 231 7.78 -21.49 46.39
CA GLY A 231 9.21 -21.77 46.27
C GLY A 231 10.07 -20.70 45.62
N SER A 232 10.61 -19.81 46.45
CA SER A 232 11.80 -19.00 46.16
C SER A 232 13.06 -19.89 46.10
N GLU A 233 13.37 -20.43 44.93
CA GLU A 233 14.73 -20.89 44.59
C GLU A 233 15.20 -20.14 43.33
N PRO A 234 16.52 -19.98 43.09
CA PRO A 234 17.03 -19.21 41.96
C PRO A 234 16.77 -20.00 40.68
N VAL A 235 15.73 -19.62 39.93
CA VAL A 235 15.38 -20.26 38.66
C VAL A 235 16.23 -19.64 37.55
N ASP A 236 16.91 -20.50 36.79
CA ASP A 236 17.52 -20.17 35.50
C ASP A 236 16.46 -19.54 34.57
N SER A 237 16.87 -18.64 33.69
CA SER A 237 15.97 -18.02 32.71
C SER A 237 15.06 -19.03 31.99
N LEU A 238 13.77 -18.72 31.82
CA LEU A 238 12.75 -19.62 31.27
C LEU A 238 12.32 -19.20 29.85
N PRO A 239 11.94 -20.14 28.97
CA PRO A 239 11.43 -19.79 27.65
C PRO A 239 10.04 -19.14 27.75
N LEU A 240 9.80 -18.08 26.97
CA LEU A 240 8.49 -17.44 26.82
C LEU A 240 7.91 -17.80 25.46
N LEU A 241 6.63 -18.21 25.44
CA LEU A 241 5.84 -18.44 24.24
C LEU A 241 4.60 -17.53 24.26
N LEU A 242 4.36 -16.84 23.15
CA LEU A 242 3.07 -16.26 22.79
C LEU A 242 2.66 -16.79 21.40
N GLU A 243 1.51 -17.45 21.31
CA GLU A 243 0.82 -17.76 20.06
C GLU A 243 -0.46 -16.93 19.96
N ILE A 244 -0.62 -16.21 18.85
CA ILE A 244 -1.84 -15.49 18.49
C ILE A 244 -2.55 -16.30 17.40
N GLY A 245 -3.57 -17.04 17.80
CA GLY A 245 -4.38 -17.86 16.93
C GLY A 245 -5.51 -17.10 16.26
N THR A 246 -5.58 -17.17 14.93
CA THR A 246 -6.50 -16.38 14.11
C THR A 246 -7.22 -17.26 13.09
N GLU A 247 -8.30 -16.74 12.50
CA GLU A 247 -8.72 -17.21 11.17
C GLU A 247 -7.65 -16.81 10.12
N GLU A 248 -7.71 -17.38 8.91
CA GLU A 248 -6.69 -17.22 7.86
C GLU A 248 -6.37 -15.76 7.57
N LEU A 249 -5.16 -15.35 7.98
CA LEU A 249 -4.59 -14.05 7.67
C LEU A 249 -4.26 -13.94 6.18
N PRO A 250 -4.43 -12.75 5.60
CA PRO A 250 -3.78 -12.40 4.34
C PRO A 250 -2.29 -12.67 4.36
N ALA A 251 -1.74 -13.13 3.22
CA ALA A 251 -0.32 -13.46 3.12
C ALA A 251 0.59 -12.26 3.43
N GLY A 252 0.20 -11.06 2.99
CA GLY A 252 0.92 -9.81 3.27
C GLY A 252 0.79 -9.35 4.73
N ASP A 253 -0.40 -9.50 5.34
CA ASP A 253 -0.61 -9.15 6.75
C ASP A 253 0.18 -10.09 7.68
N LEU A 254 0.32 -11.37 7.32
CA LEU A 254 1.17 -12.32 8.04
C LEU A 254 2.65 -11.89 8.02
N THR A 255 3.20 -11.58 6.84
CA THR A 255 4.59 -11.07 6.72
C THR A 255 4.77 -9.81 7.58
N SER A 256 3.87 -8.83 7.44
CA SER A 256 3.96 -7.57 8.17
C SER A 256 3.85 -7.75 9.69
N ALA A 257 2.97 -8.65 10.16
CA ALA A 257 2.82 -8.91 11.59
C ALA A 257 4.07 -9.59 12.19
N ILE A 258 4.70 -10.51 11.45
CA ILE A 258 5.96 -11.15 11.89
C ILE A 258 7.06 -10.10 12.04
N GLU A 259 7.22 -9.20 11.06
CA GLU A 259 8.20 -8.11 11.12
C GLU A 259 7.92 -7.17 12.31
N GLN A 260 6.68 -6.71 12.47
CA GLN A 260 6.29 -5.82 13.57
C GLN A 260 6.53 -6.48 14.94
N LEU A 261 6.14 -7.74 15.13
CA LEU A 261 6.40 -8.47 16.37
C LEU A 261 7.90 -8.64 16.63
N GLY A 262 8.69 -8.89 15.59
CA GLY A 262 10.16 -8.97 15.67
C GLY A 262 10.82 -7.68 16.14
N GLU A 263 10.30 -6.54 15.72
CA GLU A 263 10.79 -5.22 16.15
C GLU A 263 10.29 -4.80 17.54
N GLN A 264 9.01 -5.07 17.85
CA GLN A 264 8.35 -4.56 19.06
C GLN A 264 8.65 -5.42 20.29
N THR A 265 8.79 -6.73 20.15
CA THR A 265 9.01 -7.63 21.29
C THR A 265 10.30 -7.29 22.05
N PRO A 266 11.49 -7.16 21.42
CA PRO A 266 12.72 -6.83 22.13
C PRO A 266 12.64 -5.44 22.80
N LYS A 267 12.02 -4.46 22.13
CA LYS A 267 11.83 -3.11 22.68
C LYS A 267 10.99 -3.14 23.96
N LEU A 268 9.83 -3.80 23.92
CA LEU A 268 8.93 -3.91 25.08
C LEU A 268 9.58 -4.66 26.25
N LEU A 269 10.31 -5.75 25.99
CA LEU A 269 11.01 -6.48 27.06
C LEU A 269 12.15 -5.64 27.67
N ALA A 270 12.91 -4.90 26.85
CA ALA A 270 13.97 -4.02 27.31
C ALA A 270 13.43 -2.83 28.13
N GLU A 271 12.35 -2.17 27.67
CA GLU A 271 11.66 -1.11 28.42
C GLU A 271 11.12 -1.62 29.76
N ALA A 272 10.61 -2.85 29.76
CA ALA A 272 10.19 -3.55 30.96
C ALA A 272 11.35 -4.09 31.79
N ARG A 273 12.62 -3.83 31.42
CA ARG A 273 13.83 -4.30 32.13
C ARG A 273 13.84 -5.81 32.39
N LEU A 274 13.24 -6.58 31.48
CA LEU A 274 13.31 -8.04 31.49
C LEU A 274 14.47 -8.46 30.61
N VAL A 275 15.53 -8.98 31.22
CA VAL A 275 16.66 -9.53 30.47
C VAL A 275 16.18 -10.74 29.68
N HIS A 276 16.51 -10.77 28.39
CA HIS A 276 16.06 -11.81 27.48
C HIS A 276 17.20 -12.27 26.56
N GLY A 277 17.12 -13.53 26.13
CA GLY A 277 17.94 -14.13 25.10
C GLY A 277 17.39 -13.84 23.70
N GLN A 278 17.66 -14.74 22.76
CA GLN A 278 17.21 -14.60 21.38
C GLN A 278 15.67 -14.61 21.30
N VAL A 279 15.14 -13.65 20.53
CA VAL A 279 13.72 -13.57 20.18
C VAL A 279 13.54 -14.15 18.78
N ARG A 280 12.76 -15.23 18.67
CA ARG A 280 12.35 -15.84 17.40
C ARG A 280 10.88 -15.49 17.18
N VAL A 281 10.60 -14.82 16.06
CA VAL A 281 9.23 -14.55 15.61
C VAL A 281 8.99 -15.27 14.29
N THR A 282 7.87 -15.97 14.21
CA THR A 282 7.48 -16.73 13.02
C THR A 282 5.97 -16.91 12.98
N GLY A 283 5.43 -17.56 11.95
CA GLY A 283 4.00 -17.74 11.84
C GLY A 283 3.57 -18.50 10.59
N ALA A 284 2.29 -18.86 10.56
CA ALA A 284 1.60 -19.53 9.48
C ALA A 284 0.19 -18.88 9.32
N PRO A 285 -0.61 -19.19 8.27
CA PRO A 285 -1.83 -18.44 7.96
C PRO A 285 -2.80 -18.22 9.13
N ARG A 286 -2.84 -19.13 10.11
CA ARG A 286 -3.76 -19.06 11.25
C ARG A 286 -3.06 -18.76 12.58
N ARG A 287 -1.75 -18.48 12.59
CA ARG A 287 -1.01 -18.27 13.84
C ARG A 287 0.21 -17.36 13.67
N LEU A 288 0.38 -16.45 14.63
CA LEU A 288 1.62 -15.70 14.83
C LEU A 288 2.27 -16.20 16.12
N VAL A 289 3.60 -16.36 16.11
CA VAL A 289 4.34 -16.94 17.23
C VAL A 289 5.51 -16.02 17.59
N VAL A 290 5.57 -15.66 18.87
CA VAL A 290 6.74 -15.07 19.50
C VAL A 290 7.30 -16.08 20.49
N TYR A 291 8.55 -16.46 20.30
CA TYR A 291 9.28 -17.35 21.17
C TYR A 291 10.56 -16.68 21.66
N VAL A 292 10.75 -16.57 22.96
CA VAL A 292 11.97 -16.07 23.57
C VAL A 292 12.66 -17.24 24.25
N GLU A 293 13.87 -17.57 23.83
CA GLU A 293 14.57 -18.78 24.30
C GLU A 293 14.81 -18.79 25.81
N SER A 294 15.06 -17.61 26.37
CA SER A 294 15.49 -17.40 27.74
C SER A 294 15.00 -16.03 28.19
N LEU A 295 14.16 -15.99 29.22
CA LEU A 295 13.64 -14.76 29.82
C LEU A 295 13.88 -14.80 31.33
N ALA A 296 14.40 -13.70 31.88
CA ALA A 296 14.60 -13.58 33.31
C ALA A 296 13.27 -13.75 34.05
N PRO A 297 13.23 -14.50 35.17
CA PRO A 297 12.00 -14.73 35.93
C PRO A 297 11.50 -13.47 36.67
N LYS A 298 12.31 -12.42 36.72
CA LYS A 298 12.03 -11.15 37.40
C LYS A 298 12.61 -9.98 36.59
N GLN A 299 11.88 -8.86 36.60
CA GLN A 299 12.36 -7.57 36.13
C GLN A 299 13.59 -7.11 36.94
N GLN A 300 14.54 -6.43 36.29
CA GLN A 300 15.66 -5.81 37.00
C GLN A 300 15.19 -4.64 37.86
N ASP A 301 15.75 -4.55 39.07
CA ASP A 301 15.55 -3.42 39.97
C ASP A 301 16.10 -2.14 39.30
N ARG A 302 15.42 -1.01 39.51
CA ARG A 302 15.85 0.29 38.96
C ARG A 302 16.25 1.21 40.09
N GLU A 303 17.49 1.67 40.06
CA GLU A 303 17.95 2.74 40.95
C GLU A 303 17.74 4.10 40.28
N GLU A 304 16.90 4.93 40.88
CA GLU A 304 16.70 6.32 40.46
C GLU A 304 17.31 7.26 41.49
N LEU A 305 18.32 8.03 41.07
CA LEU A 305 18.94 9.05 41.91
C LEU A 305 18.18 10.37 41.76
N VAL A 306 17.38 10.73 42.76
CA VAL A 306 16.60 11.98 42.74
C VAL A 306 17.40 13.10 43.40
N LYS A 307 17.70 14.15 42.62
CA LYS A 307 18.45 15.32 43.08
C LYS A 307 17.56 16.25 43.90
N GLY A 308 18.00 16.55 45.11
CA GLY A 308 17.38 17.49 46.04
C GLY A 308 18.10 18.84 46.12
N PRO A 309 17.81 19.65 47.15
CA PRO A 309 18.42 20.97 47.31
C PRO A 309 19.95 20.89 47.54
N PRO A 310 20.70 21.97 47.26
CA PRO A 310 22.13 22.05 47.58
C PRO A 310 22.39 21.73 49.05
N ALA A 311 23.49 21.03 49.37
CA ALA A 311 23.83 20.64 50.74
C ALA A 311 23.86 21.84 51.71
N LYS A 312 24.39 22.98 51.24
CA LYS A 312 24.39 24.27 51.96
C LYS A 312 23.01 24.85 52.31
N VAL A 313 21.93 24.38 51.67
CA VAL A 313 20.54 24.75 51.94
C VAL A 313 19.83 23.66 52.73
N ALA A 314 20.30 22.42 52.64
CA ALA A 314 19.73 21.25 53.31
C ALA A 314 20.15 21.11 54.78
N TYR A 315 21.32 21.63 55.14
CA TYR A 315 21.86 21.63 56.51
C TYR A 315 22.01 23.06 57.03
N ASP A 316 21.71 23.30 58.31
CA ASP A 316 21.98 24.58 58.99
C ASP A 316 23.43 24.68 59.52
N ALA A 317 23.78 25.80 60.15
CA ALA A 317 25.14 26.07 60.64
C ALA A 317 25.60 25.11 61.75
N GLU A 318 24.66 24.42 62.41
CA GLU A 318 24.91 23.40 63.43
C GLU A 318 24.87 21.97 62.87
N GLY A 319 24.69 21.80 61.55
CA GLY A 319 24.64 20.51 60.87
C GLY A 319 23.29 19.78 60.99
N LYS A 320 22.22 20.47 61.38
CA LYS A 320 20.87 19.88 61.51
C LYS A 320 20.03 20.07 60.22
N PRO A 321 19.06 19.18 59.96
CA PRO A 321 18.18 19.27 58.81
C PRO A 321 17.36 20.55 58.76
N THR A 322 17.40 21.27 57.64
CA THR A 322 16.54 22.42 57.40
C THR A 322 15.13 21.99 56.98
N LYS A 323 14.17 22.93 56.99
CA LYS A 323 12.82 22.70 56.43
C LYS A 323 12.85 22.24 54.96
N ALA A 324 13.86 22.66 54.19
CA ALA A 324 14.01 22.27 52.79
C ALA A 324 14.39 20.78 52.65
N ALA A 325 15.30 20.28 53.49
CA ALA A 325 15.68 18.87 53.49
C ALA A 325 14.56 17.97 54.01
N LEU A 326 13.88 18.38 55.09
CA LEU A 326 12.73 17.64 55.63
C LEU A 326 11.55 17.60 54.65
N GLY A 327 11.32 18.70 53.92
CA GLY A 327 10.30 18.76 52.87
C GLY A 327 10.64 17.85 51.68
N PHE A 328 11.91 17.80 51.29
CA PHE A 328 12.40 16.92 50.23
C PHE A 328 12.28 15.43 50.61
N ALA A 329 12.74 15.03 51.80
CA ALA A 329 12.56 13.67 52.32
C ALA A 329 11.09 13.23 52.31
N ARG A 330 10.20 14.10 52.81
CA ARG A 330 8.76 13.83 52.86
C ARG A 330 8.13 13.72 51.48
N GLY A 331 8.55 14.56 50.53
CA GLY A 331 8.10 14.50 49.13
C GLY A 331 8.59 13.27 48.38
N GLN A 332 9.70 12.66 48.82
CA GLN A 332 10.24 11.42 48.28
C GLN A 332 9.82 10.17 49.05
N SER A 333 9.00 10.30 50.10
CA SER A 333 8.53 9.22 50.98
C SER A 333 9.64 8.43 51.69
N VAL A 334 10.77 9.09 51.98
CA VAL A 334 11.91 8.50 52.72
C VAL A 334 12.16 9.24 54.03
N SER A 335 12.94 8.66 54.94
CA SER A 335 13.38 9.36 56.13
C SER A 335 14.50 10.36 55.79
N PHE A 336 14.75 11.34 56.66
CA PHE A 336 15.88 12.25 56.46
C PHE A 336 17.23 11.52 56.54
N ASP A 337 17.29 10.42 57.29
CA ASP A 337 18.52 9.64 57.48
C ASP A 337 18.91 8.85 56.21
N ASP A 338 17.97 8.69 55.27
CA ASP A 338 18.19 8.02 53.97
C ASP A 338 18.71 8.99 52.89
N LEU A 339 18.95 10.26 53.24
CA LEU A 339 19.46 11.27 52.32
C LEU A 339 20.99 11.28 52.30
N GLU A 340 21.58 11.23 51.11
CA GLU A 340 23.03 11.28 50.91
C GLU A 340 23.45 12.65 50.35
N VAL A 341 24.67 13.11 50.65
CA VAL A 341 25.26 14.26 49.97
C VAL A 341 26.19 13.74 48.87
N ARG A 342 25.92 14.10 47.61
CA ARG A 342 26.79 13.78 46.47
C ARG A 342 27.21 15.04 45.72
N GLU A 343 28.41 14.98 45.16
CA GLU A 343 28.93 16.04 44.29
C GLU A 343 28.38 15.83 42.88
N MET A 344 27.65 16.82 42.37
CA MET A 344 26.96 16.77 41.07
C MET A 344 26.91 18.18 40.47
N ASP A 345 27.11 18.30 39.15
CA ASP A 345 27.05 19.57 38.41
C ASP A 345 27.91 20.69 39.03
N GLY A 346 29.10 20.36 39.54
CA GLY A 346 30.02 21.33 40.14
C GLY A 346 29.62 21.85 41.54
N GLY A 347 28.73 21.16 42.25
CA GLY A 347 28.38 21.48 43.65
C GLY A 347 27.90 20.27 44.46
N GLN A 348 27.77 20.42 45.78
CA GLN A 348 27.23 19.39 46.67
C GLN A 348 25.72 19.51 46.80
N TYR A 349 25.00 18.41 46.53
CA TYR A 349 23.54 18.32 46.61
C TYR A 349 23.13 17.15 47.50
N VAL A 350 21.99 17.30 48.17
CA VAL A 350 21.35 16.18 48.84
C VAL A 350 20.59 15.36 47.81
N VAL A 351 20.75 14.05 47.84
CA VAL A 351 20.14 13.10 46.90
C VAL A 351 19.49 11.96 47.66
N VAL A 352 18.52 11.30 47.03
CA VAL A 352 17.99 10.02 47.49
C VAL A 352 18.10 9.02 46.36
N THR A 353 18.58 7.82 46.68
CA THR A 353 18.55 6.67 45.77
C THR A 353 17.24 5.92 46.01
N LYS A 354 16.31 5.97 45.06
CA LYS A 354 15.09 5.15 45.09
C LYS A 354 15.37 3.85 44.37
N VAL A 355 15.22 2.74 45.07
CA VAL A 355 15.23 1.40 44.46
C VAL A 355 13.78 1.01 44.15
N GLU A 356 13.44 0.98 42.87
CA GLU A 356 12.19 0.38 42.39
C GLU A 356 12.44 -1.13 42.24
N GLU A 357 11.94 -1.93 43.19
CA GLU A 357 12.04 -3.38 43.12
C GLU A 357 11.33 -3.92 41.87
N GLY A 358 12.01 -4.79 41.13
CA GLY A 358 11.44 -5.47 39.98
C GLY A 358 10.29 -6.40 40.37
N ARG A 359 9.35 -6.59 39.46
CA ARG A 359 8.22 -7.52 39.62
C ARG A 359 8.51 -8.89 38.98
N PRO A 360 7.83 -9.97 39.41
CA PRO A 360 7.87 -11.26 38.73
C PRO A 360 7.49 -11.13 37.25
N ALA A 361 8.21 -11.82 36.37
CA ALA A 361 7.99 -11.73 34.93
C ALA A 361 6.55 -12.08 34.52
N PRO A 362 5.86 -13.11 35.05
CA PRO A 362 4.46 -13.39 34.69
C PRO A 362 3.52 -12.22 34.94
N GLU A 363 3.70 -11.47 36.02
CA GLU A 363 2.86 -10.30 36.35
C GLU A 363 3.09 -9.15 35.37
N VAL A 364 4.35 -8.94 34.97
CA VAL A 364 4.71 -7.93 33.98
C VAL A 364 4.17 -8.32 32.60
N LEU A 365 4.37 -9.58 32.20
CA LEU A 365 3.94 -10.10 30.90
C LEU A 365 2.42 -10.13 30.73
N ALA A 366 1.65 -10.39 31.80
CA ALA A 366 0.19 -10.31 31.76
C ALA A 366 -0.34 -8.94 31.32
N VAL A 367 0.47 -7.88 31.50
CA VAL A 367 0.19 -6.52 31.01
C VAL A 367 0.80 -6.27 29.63
N LEU A 368 2.05 -6.70 29.40
CA LEU A 368 2.77 -6.42 28.16
C LEU A 368 2.27 -7.18 26.94
N LEU A 369 1.87 -8.44 27.09
CA LEU A 369 1.46 -9.27 25.94
C LEU A 369 0.18 -8.72 25.26
N PRO A 370 -0.88 -8.31 25.98
CA PRO A 370 -2.00 -7.59 25.37
C PRO A 370 -1.57 -6.30 24.65
N GLN A 371 -0.62 -5.56 25.22
CA GLN A 371 -0.10 -4.32 24.62
C GLN A 371 0.62 -4.61 23.30
N LEU A 372 1.47 -5.65 23.28
CA LEU A 372 2.18 -6.12 22.08
C LEU A 372 1.19 -6.48 20.95
N ILE A 373 0.09 -7.17 21.27
CA ILE A 373 -0.94 -7.50 20.26
C ILE A 373 -1.65 -6.22 19.77
N SER A 374 -1.92 -5.27 20.67
CA SER A 374 -2.64 -4.04 20.36
C SER A 374 -1.89 -3.03 19.50
N VAL A 375 -0.55 -3.12 19.45
CA VAL A 375 0.28 -2.21 18.64
C VAL A 375 0.41 -2.64 17.19
N LEU A 376 -0.01 -3.87 16.84
CA LEU A 376 0.00 -4.32 15.45
C LEU A 376 -0.89 -3.43 14.57
N ARG A 377 -0.37 -3.10 13.39
CA ARG A 377 -1.02 -2.25 12.39
C ARG A 377 -1.16 -3.00 11.09
N PHE A 378 -2.32 -2.85 10.45
CA PHE A 378 -2.65 -3.48 9.17
C PHE A 378 -3.29 -2.44 8.25
N ASN A 379 -3.23 -2.67 6.94
CA ASN A 379 -3.83 -1.79 5.95
C ASN A 379 -5.35 -1.67 6.12
N MET A 380 -6.01 -2.81 6.37
CA MET A 380 -7.43 -2.89 6.70
C MET A 380 -7.61 -3.76 7.95
N THR A 381 -8.64 -3.44 8.73
CA THR A 381 -8.98 -4.19 9.95
C THR A 381 -10.48 -4.36 10.05
N MET A 382 -10.89 -5.37 10.82
CA MET A 382 -12.29 -5.69 11.08
C MET A 382 -12.55 -5.94 12.55
N ARG A 383 -13.77 -5.66 12.97
CA ARG A 383 -14.38 -6.12 14.23
C ARG A 383 -15.17 -7.41 13.93
N TRP A 384 -15.33 -8.28 14.91
CA TRP A 384 -16.10 -9.54 14.74
C TRP A 384 -16.95 -9.95 15.95
N ASN A 385 -16.75 -9.30 17.09
CA ASN A 385 -17.47 -9.60 18.33
C ASN A 385 -17.71 -8.33 19.14
N GLU A 386 -18.31 -8.50 20.33
CA GLU A 386 -18.66 -7.42 21.25
C GLU A 386 -17.48 -6.70 21.90
N SER A 387 -16.24 -7.23 21.80
CA SER A 387 -15.05 -6.56 22.34
C SER A 387 -14.73 -5.24 21.64
N GLY A 388 -15.21 -5.08 20.39
CA GLY A 388 -14.95 -3.89 19.57
C GLY A 388 -13.51 -3.76 19.08
N VAL A 389 -12.61 -4.70 19.41
CA VAL A 389 -11.23 -4.73 18.93
C VAL A 389 -11.22 -4.88 17.41
N ALA A 390 -10.34 -4.12 16.76
CA ALA A 390 -10.07 -4.20 15.34
C ALA A 390 -8.74 -4.94 15.11
N PHE A 391 -8.76 -5.93 14.22
CA PHE A 391 -7.58 -6.72 13.83
C PHE A 391 -7.71 -7.14 12.36
N SER A 392 -6.64 -7.65 11.75
CA SER A 392 -6.70 -8.12 10.34
C SER A 392 -7.79 -9.20 10.16
N ARG A 393 -7.79 -10.23 11.01
CA ARG A 393 -8.81 -11.29 11.03
C ARG A 393 -9.16 -11.71 12.48
N PRO A 394 -10.30 -12.38 12.73
CA PRO A 394 -10.71 -12.73 14.09
C PRO A 394 -9.68 -13.56 14.85
N ILE A 395 -9.32 -13.10 16.06
CA ILE A 395 -8.52 -13.88 17.01
C ILE A 395 -9.44 -14.93 17.65
N ARG A 396 -8.98 -16.18 17.69
CA ARG A 396 -9.75 -17.37 18.13
C ARG A 396 -9.16 -18.08 19.34
N TRP A 397 -7.84 -18.08 19.49
CA TRP A 397 -7.16 -18.62 20.68
C TRP A 397 -5.87 -17.85 20.97
N LEU A 398 -5.41 -17.96 22.22
CA LEU A 398 -4.16 -17.38 22.69
C LEU A 398 -3.43 -18.41 23.53
N VAL A 399 -2.18 -18.73 23.17
CA VAL A 399 -1.29 -19.52 24.03
C VAL A 399 -0.25 -18.58 24.61
N ALA A 400 -0.12 -18.53 25.94
CA ALA A 400 0.86 -17.68 26.59
C ALA A 400 1.50 -18.40 27.78
N LEU A 401 2.76 -18.80 27.64
CA LEU A 401 3.47 -19.64 28.61
C LEU A 401 4.85 -19.04 28.96
N LEU A 402 5.21 -19.03 30.23
CA LEU A 402 6.60 -18.87 30.71
C LEU A 402 7.05 -20.20 31.30
N GLY A 403 7.89 -20.95 30.59
CA GLY A 403 8.12 -22.36 30.90
C GLY A 403 6.82 -23.15 30.77
N ASP A 404 6.33 -23.73 31.85
CA ASP A 404 5.05 -24.43 31.96
C ASP A 404 3.94 -23.58 32.60
N GLN A 405 4.25 -22.36 33.01
CA GLN A 405 3.29 -21.47 33.67
C GLN A 405 2.49 -20.66 32.64
N VAL A 406 1.16 -20.77 32.69
CA VAL A 406 0.27 -19.89 31.91
C VAL A 406 0.35 -18.46 32.41
N ILE A 407 0.48 -17.50 31.50
CA ILE A 407 0.41 -16.07 31.76
C ILE A 407 -1.04 -15.61 31.50
N PRO A 408 -1.85 -15.35 32.55
CA PRO A 408 -3.27 -15.10 32.38
C PRO A 408 -3.55 -13.66 31.92
N PHE A 409 -4.17 -13.51 30.76
CA PHE A 409 -4.71 -12.24 30.27
C PHE A 409 -5.86 -12.48 29.30
N GLU A 410 -6.65 -11.44 29.05
CA GLU A 410 -7.69 -11.44 28.03
C GLU A 410 -7.38 -10.40 26.96
N TYR A 411 -7.59 -10.76 25.69
CA TYR A 411 -7.54 -9.80 24.59
C TYR A 411 -8.61 -10.14 23.53
N ALA A 412 -9.31 -9.13 23.04
CA ALA A 412 -10.38 -9.26 22.04
C ALA A 412 -11.48 -10.30 22.38
N GLY A 413 -11.77 -10.51 23.67
CA GLY A 413 -12.73 -11.51 24.15
C GLY A 413 -12.19 -12.94 24.21
N VAL A 414 -10.87 -13.13 24.09
CA VAL A 414 -10.19 -14.43 24.14
C VAL A 414 -9.27 -14.45 25.35
N GLN A 415 -9.39 -15.49 26.17
CA GLN A 415 -8.50 -15.75 27.32
C GLN A 415 -7.25 -16.49 26.86
N SER A 416 -6.08 -16.11 27.40
CA SER A 416 -4.85 -16.87 27.21
C SER A 416 -4.88 -18.20 27.97
N GLY A 417 -4.21 -19.21 27.42
CA GLY A 417 -4.11 -20.54 28.00
C GLY A 417 -2.93 -21.34 27.46
N SER A 418 -3.07 -22.67 27.47
CA SER A 418 -2.08 -23.62 26.97
C SER A 418 -2.56 -24.38 25.71
N THR A 419 -3.72 -24.03 25.16
CA THR A 419 -4.38 -24.81 24.10
C THR A 419 -4.26 -24.13 22.74
N SER A 420 -3.53 -24.76 21.83
CA SER A 420 -3.42 -24.42 20.42
C SER A 420 -4.42 -25.24 19.56
N ARG A 421 -4.37 -25.07 18.24
CA ARG A 421 -5.26 -25.73 17.26
C ARG A 421 -4.46 -26.43 16.16
N GLY A 422 -4.95 -27.60 15.74
CA GLY A 422 -4.44 -28.36 14.61
C GLY A 422 -4.93 -27.84 13.24
N LEU A 423 -4.61 -28.61 12.20
CA LEU A 423 -4.97 -28.30 10.81
C LEU A 423 -6.48 -28.33 10.57
N ARG A 424 -6.96 -27.42 9.72
CA ARG A 424 -8.38 -27.27 9.39
C ARG A 424 -8.99 -28.49 8.67
N PRO A 425 -8.32 -29.15 7.70
CA PRO A 425 -8.81 -30.39 7.11
C PRO A 425 -9.07 -31.52 8.12
N LEU A 426 -8.39 -31.51 9.28
CA LEU A 426 -8.56 -32.47 10.37
C LEU A 426 -9.61 -32.02 11.42
N GLY A 427 -10.37 -30.96 11.15
CA GLY A 427 -11.34 -30.40 12.08
C GLY A 427 -10.73 -29.49 13.16
N SER A 428 -9.51 -29.00 12.96
CA SER A 428 -8.78 -28.15 13.93
C SER A 428 -8.75 -28.70 15.37
N PRO A 429 -8.23 -29.93 15.58
CA PRO A 429 -8.22 -30.56 16.90
C PRO A 429 -7.47 -29.70 17.94
N GLU A 430 -7.86 -29.79 19.21
CA GLU A 430 -7.18 -29.05 20.28
C GLU A 430 -5.80 -29.66 20.55
N LEU A 431 -4.77 -28.82 20.65
CA LEU A 431 -3.40 -29.23 20.94
C LEU A 431 -2.97 -28.61 22.28
N ASN A 432 -2.76 -29.43 23.31
CA ASN A 432 -2.33 -28.92 24.61
C ASN A 432 -0.80 -28.78 24.68
N ILE A 433 -0.32 -27.55 24.87
CA ILE A 433 1.10 -27.19 24.98
C ILE A 433 1.46 -27.13 26.47
N GLN A 434 2.09 -28.18 26.97
CA GLN A 434 2.42 -28.27 28.40
C GLN A 434 3.54 -27.31 28.83
N ASN A 435 4.49 -27.05 27.94
CA ASN A 435 5.64 -26.19 28.20
C ASN A 435 6.02 -25.44 26.91
N ALA A 436 6.42 -24.17 27.05
CA ALA A 436 6.86 -23.32 25.94
C ALA A 436 7.95 -23.98 25.08
N SER A 437 8.88 -24.73 25.69
CA SER A 437 9.97 -25.40 24.98
C SER A 437 9.51 -26.52 24.03
N ASN A 438 8.34 -27.12 24.27
CA ASN A 438 7.79 -28.20 23.43
C ASN A 438 6.92 -27.71 22.28
N TYR A 439 6.75 -26.40 22.11
CA TYR A 439 5.81 -25.84 21.13
C TYR A 439 6.10 -26.31 19.70
N PHE A 440 7.34 -26.12 19.22
CA PHE A 440 7.71 -26.47 17.85
C PHE A 440 7.61 -27.99 17.59
N ASP A 441 8.01 -28.82 18.56
CA ASP A 441 7.85 -30.28 18.48
C ASP A 441 6.38 -30.70 18.42
N ALA A 442 5.52 -30.06 19.23
CA ALA A 442 4.09 -30.33 19.23
C ALA A 442 3.43 -29.95 17.89
N MET A 443 3.85 -28.85 17.28
CA MET A 443 3.37 -28.44 15.95
C MET A 443 3.84 -29.42 14.87
N ALA A 444 5.13 -29.79 14.88
CA ALA A 444 5.70 -30.75 13.93
C ALA A 444 5.04 -32.14 14.05
N ALA A 445 4.75 -32.60 15.27
CA ALA A 445 4.04 -33.87 15.52
C ALA A 445 2.61 -33.88 14.97
N ASN A 446 2.03 -32.70 14.72
CA ASN A 446 0.73 -32.51 14.08
C ASN A 446 0.85 -32.01 12.63
N SER A 447 2.02 -32.19 12.01
CA SER A 447 2.33 -31.84 10.62
C SER A 447 2.17 -30.36 10.27
N ILE A 448 2.26 -29.47 11.28
CA ILE A 448 2.24 -28.02 11.08
C ILE A 448 3.68 -27.52 11.01
N VAL A 449 4.05 -26.94 9.88
CA VAL A 449 5.35 -26.28 9.72
C VAL A 449 5.16 -24.80 10.04
N VAL A 450 5.43 -24.41 11.28
CA VAL A 450 5.21 -23.02 11.72
C VAL A 450 6.24 -22.08 11.10
N ASP A 451 7.48 -22.54 10.91
CA ASP A 451 8.54 -21.68 10.41
C ASP A 451 8.36 -21.35 8.93
N ALA A 452 8.24 -20.05 8.62
CA ALA A 452 8.06 -19.59 7.25
C ALA A 452 9.26 -19.91 6.34
N GLY A 453 10.49 -19.87 6.88
CA GLY A 453 11.70 -20.24 6.15
C GLY A 453 11.75 -21.73 5.82
N GLU A 454 11.45 -22.58 6.79
CA GLU A 454 11.37 -24.04 6.59
C GLU A 454 10.25 -24.40 5.59
N ARG A 455 9.07 -23.78 5.70
CA ARG A 455 7.99 -23.94 4.71
C ARG A 455 8.42 -23.55 3.32
N ARG A 456 9.04 -22.38 3.16
CA ARG A 456 9.51 -21.87 1.87
C ARG A 456 10.49 -22.83 1.21
N VAL A 457 11.48 -23.31 1.95
CA VAL A 457 12.48 -24.27 1.45
C VAL A 457 11.82 -25.58 1.05
N SER A 458 10.88 -26.10 1.85
CA SER A 458 10.13 -27.32 1.53
C SER A 458 9.34 -27.17 0.24
N ILE A 459 8.57 -26.08 0.09
CA ILE A 459 7.80 -25.79 -1.13
C ILE A 459 8.74 -25.70 -2.33
N GLU A 460 9.84 -24.95 -2.23
CA GLU A 460 10.79 -24.76 -3.32
C GLU A 460 11.41 -26.08 -3.78
N GLN A 461 11.72 -27.00 -2.86
CA GLN A 461 12.22 -28.33 -3.19
C GLN A 461 11.16 -29.17 -3.91
N GLN A 462 9.93 -29.20 -3.37
CA GLN A 462 8.84 -29.99 -3.94
C GLN A 462 8.47 -29.53 -5.36
N ILE A 463 8.34 -28.21 -5.59
CA ILE A 463 7.99 -27.70 -6.93
C ILE A 463 9.13 -27.91 -7.93
N LYS A 464 10.39 -27.81 -7.52
CA LYS A 464 11.55 -28.10 -8.40
C LYS A 464 11.56 -29.57 -8.80
N GLN A 465 11.31 -30.48 -7.86
CA GLN A 465 11.27 -31.91 -8.13
C GLN A 465 10.16 -32.25 -9.13
N LEU A 466 8.92 -31.81 -8.88
CA LEU A 466 7.78 -32.09 -9.75
C LEU A 466 7.94 -31.49 -11.17
N ALA A 467 8.62 -30.35 -11.30
CA ALA A 467 8.90 -29.74 -12.60
C ALA A 467 9.93 -30.57 -13.39
N ALA A 468 10.98 -31.05 -12.71
CA ALA A 468 12.03 -31.85 -13.33
C ALA A 468 11.50 -33.19 -13.87
N GLU A 469 10.48 -33.78 -13.25
CA GLU A 469 9.81 -35.01 -13.72
C GLU A 469 9.18 -34.88 -15.12
N VAL A 470 8.86 -33.66 -15.56
CA VAL A 470 8.35 -33.37 -16.91
C VAL A 470 9.39 -32.70 -17.82
N GLY A 471 10.67 -32.71 -17.43
CA GLY A 471 11.75 -32.08 -18.18
C GLY A 471 11.67 -30.55 -18.20
N GLY A 472 11.08 -29.95 -17.16
CA GLY A 472 10.97 -28.51 -17.03
C GLY A 472 11.45 -27.98 -15.69
N ARG A 473 11.31 -26.66 -15.54
CA ARG A 473 11.64 -25.91 -14.33
C ARG A 473 10.57 -24.87 -14.03
N ILE A 474 10.58 -24.37 -12.80
CA ILE A 474 9.76 -23.22 -12.39
C ILE A 474 10.55 -21.92 -12.65
N PRO A 475 10.00 -20.93 -13.38
CA PRO A 475 10.58 -19.59 -13.45
C PRO A 475 10.70 -18.97 -12.06
N ALA A 476 11.79 -18.24 -11.80
CA ALA A 476 11.98 -17.57 -10.53
C ALA A 476 10.87 -16.54 -10.29
N ASP A 477 10.11 -16.74 -9.21
CA ASP A 477 9.14 -15.78 -8.71
C ASP A 477 9.13 -15.80 -7.17
N PRO A 478 9.98 -14.98 -6.54
CA PRO A 478 10.06 -14.92 -5.09
C PRO A 478 8.76 -14.46 -4.43
N ALA A 479 7.98 -13.60 -5.11
CA ALA A 479 6.75 -13.02 -4.58
C ALA A 479 5.62 -14.06 -4.57
N LEU A 480 5.44 -14.81 -5.66
CA LEU A 480 4.48 -15.92 -5.67
C LEU A 480 4.86 -17.01 -4.67
N LEU A 481 6.16 -17.33 -4.55
CA LEU A 481 6.64 -18.31 -3.58
C LEU A 481 6.37 -17.86 -2.14
N GLU A 482 6.57 -16.58 -1.84
CA GLU A 482 6.23 -16.01 -0.53
C GLU A 482 4.73 -16.03 -0.27
N GLU A 483 3.90 -15.61 -1.24
CA GLU A 483 2.44 -15.66 -1.13
C GLU A 483 1.97 -17.08 -0.83
N VAL A 484 2.36 -18.08 -1.63
CA VAL A 484 1.98 -19.48 -1.44
C VAL A 484 2.50 -20.04 -0.11
N THR A 485 3.71 -19.69 0.29
CA THR A 485 4.27 -20.07 1.61
C THR A 485 3.34 -19.59 2.73
N ASN A 486 2.79 -18.39 2.62
CA ASN A 486 1.92 -17.80 3.61
C ASN A 486 0.43 -18.18 3.47
N LEU A 487 0.08 -19.08 2.54
CA LEU A 487 -1.28 -19.63 2.39
C LEU A 487 -1.47 -21.03 3.02
N VAL A 488 -0.39 -21.73 3.40
CA VAL A 488 -0.45 -23.14 3.84
C VAL A 488 0.28 -23.39 5.16
N GLU A 489 -0.28 -24.22 6.05
CA GLU A 489 0.38 -24.67 7.29
C GLU A 489 1.14 -26.01 7.08
N GLN A 490 0.61 -26.88 6.22
CA GLN A 490 1.22 -28.14 5.79
C GLN A 490 1.38 -28.13 4.26
N PRO A 491 2.55 -27.75 3.71
CA PRO A 491 2.71 -27.63 2.27
C PRO A 491 2.88 -28.99 1.57
N THR A 492 1.95 -29.34 0.69
CA THR A 492 2.10 -30.46 -0.27
C THR A 492 1.90 -29.97 -1.70
N ALA A 493 2.93 -30.09 -2.53
CA ALA A 493 2.88 -29.74 -3.94
C ALA A 493 2.24 -30.84 -4.78
N VAL A 494 1.48 -30.46 -5.80
CA VAL A 494 0.84 -31.35 -6.76
C VAL A 494 0.97 -30.80 -8.17
N ARG A 495 1.27 -31.69 -9.13
CA ARG A 495 1.39 -31.35 -10.54
C ARG A 495 0.05 -31.58 -11.24
N GLY A 496 -0.45 -30.55 -11.90
CA GLY A 496 -1.58 -30.64 -12.83
C GLY A 496 -1.14 -30.44 -14.28
N ALA A 497 -2.01 -30.80 -15.21
CA ALA A 497 -1.84 -30.63 -16.65
C ALA A 497 -3.02 -29.92 -17.31
N PHE A 498 -2.79 -29.33 -18.49
CA PHE A 498 -3.85 -28.77 -19.32
C PHE A 498 -3.63 -29.13 -20.79
N GLU A 499 -4.65 -28.98 -21.63
CA GLU A 499 -4.55 -29.37 -23.03
C GLU A 499 -3.56 -28.50 -23.82
N GLU A 500 -2.64 -29.13 -24.56
CA GLU A 500 -1.60 -28.46 -25.36
C GLU A 500 -2.14 -27.42 -26.35
N ARG A 501 -3.39 -27.56 -26.82
CA ARG A 501 -4.03 -26.59 -27.70
C ARG A 501 -4.04 -25.16 -27.13
N TYR A 502 -4.05 -25.02 -25.80
CA TYR A 502 -4.03 -23.72 -25.13
C TYR A 502 -2.67 -23.02 -25.21
N LEU A 503 -1.59 -23.74 -25.54
CA LEU A 503 -0.27 -23.13 -25.81
C LEU A 503 -0.27 -22.22 -27.06
N SER A 504 -1.35 -22.22 -27.84
CA SER A 504 -1.58 -21.23 -28.91
C SER A 504 -1.91 -19.82 -28.39
N LEU A 505 -2.33 -19.71 -27.12
CA LEU A 505 -2.51 -18.43 -26.45
C LEU A 505 -1.14 -17.78 -26.14
N PRO A 506 -1.07 -16.44 -26.11
CA PRO A 506 0.13 -15.75 -25.66
C PRO A 506 0.54 -16.22 -24.26
N ARG A 507 1.85 -16.46 -24.08
CA ARG A 507 2.43 -16.98 -22.84
C ARG A 507 2.00 -16.17 -21.60
N ASP A 508 1.97 -14.84 -21.72
CA ASP A 508 1.61 -13.96 -20.61
C ASP A 508 0.15 -14.11 -20.16
N VAL A 509 -0.77 -14.48 -21.07
CA VAL A 509 -2.16 -14.81 -20.73
C VAL A 509 -2.17 -16.04 -19.82
N LEU A 510 -1.53 -17.13 -20.27
CA LEU A 510 -1.49 -18.40 -19.55
C LEU A 510 -0.86 -18.23 -18.16
N ILE A 511 0.29 -17.54 -18.11
CA ILE A 511 1.02 -17.26 -16.87
C ILE A 511 0.20 -16.38 -15.92
N THR A 512 -0.50 -15.36 -16.43
CA THR A 512 -1.31 -14.48 -15.59
C THR A 512 -2.48 -15.24 -14.96
N VAL A 513 -3.17 -16.07 -15.75
CA VAL A 513 -4.26 -16.93 -15.25
C VAL A 513 -3.76 -17.89 -14.16
N MET A 514 -2.65 -18.59 -14.38
CA MET A 514 -2.07 -19.48 -13.38
C MET A 514 -1.66 -18.75 -12.10
N LYS A 515 -0.95 -17.63 -12.22
CA LYS A 515 -0.33 -16.96 -11.07
C LYS A 515 -1.32 -16.10 -10.31
N LYS A 516 -1.98 -15.15 -10.98
CA LYS A 516 -2.84 -14.15 -10.33
C LYS A 516 -4.17 -14.73 -9.88
N HIS A 517 -4.77 -15.57 -10.73
CA HIS A 517 -6.11 -16.09 -10.47
C HIS A 517 -6.12 -17.45 -9.80
N GLN A 518 -4.98 -18.15 -9.66
CA GLN A 518 -4.95 -19.50 -9.10
C GLN A 518 -3.76 -19.79 -8.15
N ARG A 519 -2.74 -18.93 -8.11
CA ARG A 519 -1.50 -19.10 -7.32
C ARG A 519 -0.74 -20.39 -7.68
N TYR A 520 -0.74 -20.74 -8.97
CA TYR A 520 -0.02 -21.89 -9.52
C TYR A 520 1.33 -21.46 -10.11
N PHE A 521 2.31 -22.35 -10.00
CA PHE A 521 3.63 -22.19 -10.60
C PHE A 521 3.62 -22.75 -12.03
N PRO A 522 3.85 -21.91 -13.06
CA PRO A 522 3.94 -22.38 -14.44
C PRO A 522 5.22 -23.20 -14.65
N VAL A 523 5.15 -24.32 -15.38
CA VAL A 523 6.33 -25.10 -15.75
C VAL A 523 6.81 -24.66 -17.14
N VAL A 524 8.10 -24.35 -17.26
CA VAL A 524 8.74 -24.00 -18.54
C VAL A 524 9.80 -25.03 -18.90
N SER A 525 10.13 -25.14 -20.19
CA SER A 525 11.19 -26.03 -20.65
C SER A 525 12.57 -25.56 -20.16
N ASP A 526 13.47 -26.53 -19.99
CA ASP A 526 14.88 -26.30 -19.72
C ASP A 526 15.69 -25.99 -21.00
N SER A 527 15.06 -26.04 -22.17
CA SER A 527 15.67 -25.75 -23.47
C SER A 527 15.77 -24.24 -23.75
N ALA A 528 16.56 -23.90 -24.78
CA ALA A 528 16.53 -22.59 -25.42
C ALA A 528 15.91 -22.74 -26.83
N PRO A 529 14.82 -22.03 -27.18
CA PRO A 529 14.08 -21.07 -26.36
C PRO A 529 13.34 -21.73 -25.18
N VAL A 530 13.03 -20.90 -24.17
CA VAL A 530 12.28 -21.30 -22.97
C VAL A 530 10.79 -21.21 -23.28
N ASP A 531 10.18 -22.37 -23.50
CA ASP A 531 8.77 -22.50 -23.86
C ASP A 531 7.94 -22.90 -22.64
N LEU A 532 6.67 -22.51 -22.63
CA LEU A 532 5.73 -22.95 -21.60
C LEU A 532 5.33 -24.40 -21.86
N LEU A 533 5.43 -25.27 -20.86
CA LEU A 533 4.96 -26.65 -20.94
C LEU A 533 3.48 -26.72 -20.50
N PRO A 534 2.71 -27.74 -20.93
CA PRO A 534 1.30 -27.92 -20.58
C PRO A 534 1.09 -28.40 -19.13
N TYR A 535 1.94 -27.93 -18.20
CA TYR A 535 1.97 -28.34 -16.80
C TYR A 535 2.05 -27.13 -15.88
N PHE A 536 1.46 -27.29 -14.71
CA PHE A 536 1.57 -26.35 -13.60
C PHE A 536 1.74 -27.12 -12.30
N ILE A 537 2.24 -26.44 -11.27
CA ILE A 537 2.35 -26.99 -9.93
C ILE A 537 1.57 -26.10 -8.98
N ALA A 538 0.66 -26.71 -8.22
CA ALA A 538 -0.07 -26.08 -7.14
C ALA A 538 0.45 -26.60 -5.79
N VAL A 539 0.21 -25.87 -4.70
CA VAL A 539 0.58 -26.30 -3.35
C VAL A 539 -0.66 -26.24 -2.49
N ARG A 540 -1.12 -27.39 -1.97
CA ARG A 540 -2.29 -27.50 -1.09
C ARG A 540 -1.90 -27.39 0.38
N ASN A 541 -2.88 -27.07 1.24
CA ASN A 541 -2.72 -27.09 2.69
C ASN A 541 -3.20 -28.42 3.29
N GLY A 542 -2.36 -29.45 3.28
CA GLY A 542 -2.72 -30.80 3.72
C GLY A 542 -1.63 -31.83 3.39
N ASP A 543 -1.92 -33.11 3.62
CA ASP A 543 -0.98 -34.23 3.41
C ASP A 543 -0.90 -34.68 1.93
N ASP A 544 -0.66 -35.95 1.64
CA ASP A 544 -0.61 -36.54 0.30
C ASP A 544 -1.85 -37.38 -0.07
N GLN A 545 -2.88 -37.42 0.78
CA GLN A 545 -4.10 -38.20 0.53
C GLN A 545 -5.01 -37.51 -0.50
N HIS A 546 -5.57 -38.26 -1.45
CA HIS A 546 -6.53 -37.74 -2.45
C HIS A 546 -5.97 -36.65 -3.38
N LEU A 547 -4.64 -36.64 -3.64
CA LEU A 547 -4.02 -35.68 -4.55
C LEU A 547 -4.54 -35.78 -5.99
N ASP A 548 -5.01 -36.95 -6.41
CA ASP A 548 -5.65 -37.17 -7.71
C ASP A 548 -6.94 -36.35 -7.87
N ILE A 549 -7.79 -36.33 -6.84
CA ILE A 549 -9.03 -35.54 -6.81
C ILE A 549 -8.71 -34.05 -6.85
N VAL A 550 -7.81 -33.61 -5.97
CA VAL A 550 -7.39 -32.20 -5.87
C VAL A 550 -6.77 -31.71 -7.18
N SER A 551 -5.88 -32.52 -7.79
CA SER A 551 -5.26 -32.20 -9.07
C SER A 551 -6.31 -32.05 -10.17
N GLN A 552 -7.26 -33.00 -10.28
CA GLN A 552 -8.33 -32.92 -11.26
C GLN A 552 -9.15 -31.64 -11.12
N GLY A 553 -9.50 -31.23 -9.90
CA GLY A 553 -10.23 -29.98 -9.67
C GLY A 553 -9.44 -28.76 -10.14
N TYR A 554 -8.14 -28.67 -9.81
CA TYR A 554 -7.28 -27.59 -10.29
C TYR A 554 -7.20 -27.54 -11.83
N GLU A 555 -7.09 -28.70 -12.48
CA GLU A 555 -7.07 -28.81 -13.94
C GLU A 555 -8.38 -28.34 -14.58
N GLU A 556 -9.53 -28.68 -13.99
CA GLU A 556 -10.84 -28.29 -14.50
C GLU A 556 -11.06 -26.78 -14.42
N VAL A 557 -10.67 -26.15 -13.31
CA VAL A 557 -10.73 -24.70 -13.14
C VAL A 557 -9.84 -23.99 -14.14
N LEU A 558 -8.60 -24.46 -14.30
CA LEU A 558 -7.66 -23.86 -15.25
C LEU A 558 -8.14 -24.01 -16.70
N ARG A 559 -8.69 -25.19 -17.04
CA ARG A 559 -9.26 -25.47 -18.36
C ARG A 559 -10.42 -24.54 -18.69
N ALA A 560 -11.34 -24.31 -17.76
CA ALA A 560 -12.46 -23.38 -17.96
C ALA A 560 -11.95 -21.96 -18.29
N ARG A 561 -11.02 -21.44 -17.47
CA ARG A 561 -10.43 -20.11 -17.70
C ARG A 561 -9.68 -20.01 -19.03
N TYR A 562 -8.97 -21.06 -19.43
CA TYR A 562 -8.29 -21.10 -20.74
C TYR A 562 -9.24 -21.25 -21.92
N ALA A 563 -10.38 -21.94 -21.76
CA ALA A 563 -11.41 -22.00 -22.78
C ALA A 563 -11.96 -20.60 -23.08
N ASP A 564 -12.26 -19.82 -22.04
CA ASP A 564 -12.75 -18.45 -22.16
C ASP A 564 -11.67 -17.54 -22.78
N ALA A 565 -10.44 -17.57 -22.25
CA ALA A 565 -9.32 -16.81 -22.82
C ALA A 565 -9.09 -17.15 -24.31
N HIS A 566 -9.15 -18.43 -24.67
CA HIS A 566 -9.02 -18.86 -26.06
C HIS A 566 -10.16 -18.35 -26.94
N PHE A 567 -11.40 -18.35 -26.44
CA PHE A 567 -12.55 -17.78 -27.14
C PHE A 567 -12.37 -16.28 -27.40
N PHE A 568 -12.04 -15.50 -26.36
CA PHE A 568 -11.82 -14.05 -26.47
C PHE A 568 -10.66 -13.74 -27.41
N TYR A 569 -9.52 -14.42 -27.24
CA TYR A 569 -8.34 -14.22 -28.09
C TYR A 569 -8.67 -14.46 -29.56
N LYS A 570 -9.38 -15.55 -29.89
CA LYS A 570 -9.80 -15.86 -31.26
C LYS A 570 -10.73 -14.80 -31.82
N GLY A 571 -11.67 -14.30 -31.01
CA GLY A 571 -12.55 -13.20 -31.38
C GLY A 571 -11.77 -11.92 -31.69
N ASP A 572 -10.80 -11.58 -30.84
CA ASP A 572 -10.05 -10.33 -30.95
C ASP A 572 -9.08 -10.34 -32.15
N ILE A 573 -8.35 -11.43 -32.39
CA ILE A 573 -7.42 -11.54 -33.55
C ILE A 573 -8.11 -11.64 -34.90
N SER A 574 -9.44 -11.79 -34.94
CA SER A 574 -10.21 -11.77 -36.19
C SER A 574 -10.35 -10.37 -36.79
N LYS A 575 -10.01 -9.33 -36.01
CA LYS A 575 -10.02 -7.91 -36.38
C LYS A 575 -8.63 -7.32 -36.18
N LYS A 576 -8.30 -6.27 -36.93
CA LYS A 576 -7.10 -5.47 -36.66
C LYS A 576 -7.30 -4.63 -35.40
N LEU A 577 -6.20 -4.36 -34.67
CA LEU A 577 -6.22 -3.55 -33.45
C LEU A 577 -6.85 -2.16 -33.67
N GLU A 578 -6.60 -1.55 -34.82
CA GLU A 578 -7.17 -0.25 -35.20
C GLU A 578 -8.72 -0.25 -35.30
N GLU A 579 -9.33 -1.40 -35.60
CA GLU A 579 -10.80 -1.54 -35.67
C GLU A 579 -11.48 -1.45 -34.31
N PHE A 580 -10.72 -1.53 -33.21
CA PHE A 580 -11.24 -1.36 -31.85
C PHE A 580 -11.28 0.11 -31.42
N LEU A 581 -10.63 1.03 -32.14
CA LEU A 581 -10.59 2.45 -31.77
C LEU A 581 -11.97 3.12 -31.63
N PRO A 582 -12.97 2.87 -32.50
CA PRO A 582 -14.29 3.48 -32.33
C PRO A 582 -15.00 3.04 -31.05
N ARG A 583 -14.69 1.84 -30.53
CA ARG A 583 -15.27 1.39 -29.25
C ARG A 583 -14.74 2.20 -28.06
N LEU A 584 -13.58 2.84 -28.19
CA LEU A 584 -13.03 3.70 -27.14
C LEU A 584 -13.90 4.94 -26.88
N ASP A 585 -14.77 5.34 -27.83
CA ASP A 585 -15.75 6.40 -27.63
C ASP A 585 -16.76 6.05 -26.51
N THR A 586 -17.02 4.75 -26.31
CA THR A 586 -17.92 4.26 -25.24
C THR A 586 -17.25 4.20 -23.87
N LEU A 587 -15.92 4.26 -23.82
CA LEU A 587 -15.16 4.19 -22.58
C LEU A 587 -14.85 5.61 -22.08
N THR A 588 -15.63 6.11 -21.14
CA THR A 588 -15.38 7.45 -20.58
C THR A 588 -14.06 7.50 -19.80
N PHE A 589 -13.19 8.46 -20.14
CA PHE A 589 -12.01 8.76 -19.33
C PHE A 589 -12.41 9.62 -18.13
N GLN A 590 -13.06 10.75 -18.39
CA GLN A 590 -13.66 11.62 -17.38
C GLN A 590 -14.73 12.52 -18.05
N GLU A 591 -15.89 12.73 -17.43
CA GLU A 591 -17.06 13.45 -17.96
C GLU A 591 -16.75 14.72 -18.76
N LYS A 592 -15.86 15.58 -18.25
CA LYS A 592 -15.45 16.84 -18.89
C LYS A 592 -14.25 16.69 -19.84
N LEU A 593 -13.45 15.64 -19.67
CA LEU A 593 -12.26 15.37 -20.49
C LEU A 593 -12.54 14.42 -21.67
N GLY A 594 -13.75 13.87 -21.75
CA GLY A 594 -14.22 13.00 -22.82
C GLY A 594 -13.94 11.51 -22.59
N SER A 595 -13.91 10.79 -23.70
CA SER A 595 -13.68 9.35 -23.80
C SER A 595 -12.20 8.97 -23.81
N MET A 596 -11.91 7.67 -23.74
CA MET A 596 -10.57 7.14 -23.97
C MET A 596 -10.12 7.35 -25.41
N ARG A 597 -11.05 7.51 -26.37
CA ARG A 597 -10.72 7.90 -27.75
C ARG A 597 -10.22 9.33 -27.81
N ASP A 598 -10.91 10.27 -27.15
CA ASP A 598 -10.50 11.68 -27.05
C ASP A 598 -9.12 11.79 -26.41
N LYS A 599 -8.88 11.01 -25.36
CA LYS A 599 -7.56 10.92 -24.73
C LYS A 599 -6.49 10.46 -25.72
N SER A 600 -6.67 9.33 -26.40
CA SER A 600 -5.70 8.85 -27.39
C SER A 600 -5.41 9.86 -28.49
N GLN A 601 -6.40 10.63 -28.94
CA GLN A 601 -6.21 11.71 -29.92
C GLN A 601 -5.38 12.87 -29.37
N ARG A 602 -5.54 13.24 -28.09
CA ARG A 602 -4.67 14.22 -27.44
C ARG A 602 -3.24 13.70 -27.33
N LEU A 603 -3.04 12.43 -26.99
CA LEU A 603 -1.72 11.82 -26.94
C LEU A 603 -1.02 11.82 -28.30
N GLU A 604 -1.75 11.51 -29.36
CA GLU A 604 -1.23 11.54 -30.74
C GLU A 604 -0.71 12.94 -31.14
N GLN A 605 -1.37 14.00 -30.66
CA GLN A 605 -0.97 15.39 -30.87
C GLN A 605 0.18 15.84 -29.94
N LEU A 606 0.22 15.35 -28.71
CA LEU A 606 1.23 15.73 -27.71
C LEU A 606 2.60 15.08 -27.97
N VAL A 607 2.60 13.83 -28.44
CA VAL A 607 3.82 13.03 -28.62
C VAL A 607 4.87 13.67 -29.55
N PRO A 608 4.53 14.27 -30.70
CA PRO A 608 5.50 14.97 -31.54
C PRO A 608 6.21 16.13 -30.82
N CYS A 609 5.49 16.91 -30.02
CA CYS A 609 6.05 18.01 -29.24
C CYS A 609 7.05 17.50 -28.20
N LEU A 610 6.64 16.53 -27.39
CA LEU A 610 7.53 15.90 -26.40
C LEU A 610 8.71 15.17 -27.05
N GLY A 611 8.49 14.53 -28.19
CA GLY A 611 9.55 13.87 -28.95
C GLY A 611 10.64 14.84 -29.40
N GLN A 612 10.28 16.05 -29.82
CA GLN A 612 11.24 17.10 -30.15
C GLN A 612 11.99 17.59 -28.90
N MET A 613 11.29 17.81 -27.79
CA MET A 613 11.90 18.21 -26.51
C MET A 613 12.93 17.19 -26.00
N LEU A 614 12.65 15.90 -26.20
CA LEU A 614 13.50 14.78 -25.78
C LEU A 614 14.57 14.39 -26.83
N GLY A 615 14.63 15.09 -27.98
CA GLY A 615 15.62 14.85 -29.03
C GLY A 615 15.46 13.52 -29.76
N LEU A 616 14.24 13.08 -30.02
CA LEU A 616 13.95 11.90 -30.86
C LEU A 616 14.18 12.21 -32.35
N SER A 617 14.61 11.20 -33.12
CA SER A 617 14.66 11.30 -34.58
C SER A 617 13.25 11.32 -35.20
N GLU A 618 13.11 11.81 -36.43
CA GLU A 618 11.83 11.80 -37.16
C GLU A 618 11.20 10.40 -37.23
N THR A 619 12.01 9.36 -37.41
CA THR A 619 11.57 7.96 -37.43
C THR A 619 11.06 7.48 -36.08
N GLN A 620 11.70 7.91 -34.99
CA GLN A 620 11.26 7.60 -33.62
C GLN A 620 9.97 8.35 -33.28
N ILE A 621 9.85 9.62 -33.69
CA ILE A 621 8.62 10.41 -33.55
C ILE A 621 7.47 9.72 -34.30
N ALA A 622 7.66 9.32 -35.56
CA ALA A 622 6.64 8.61 -36.33
C ALA A 622 6.20 7.30 -35.65
N THR A 623 7.15 6.54 -35.10
CA THR A 623 6.88 5.32 -34.32
C THR A 623 6.05 5.63 -33.06
N ALA A 624 6.44 6.66 -32.31
CA ALA A 624 5.75 7.09 -31.10
C ALA A 624 4.34 7.59 -31.40
N THR A 625 4.14 8.37 -32.46
CA THR A 625 2.82 8.85 -32.90
C THR A 625 1.91 7.70 -33.31
N ARG A 626 2.40 6.73 -34.11
CA ARG A 626 1.59 5.54 -34.46
C ARG A 626 1.25 4.71 -33.23
N ALA A 627 2.17 4.56 -32.28
CA ALA A 627 1.89 3.90 -31.01
C ALA A 627 0.85 4.67 -30.19
N ALA A 628 0.94 6.00 -30.09
CA ALA A 628 -0.04 6.83 -29.38
C ALA A 628 -1.45 6.70 -29.96
N HIS A 629 -1.58 6.59 -31.29
CA HIS A 629 -2.85 6.35 -31.96
C HIS A 629 -3.52 5.04 -31.52
N LEU A 630 -2.74 3.99 -31.28
CA LEU A 630 -3.21 2.64 -30.97
C LEU A 630 -3.14 2.26 -29.48
N CYS A 631 -2.48 3.07 -28.64
CA CYS A 631 -2.02 2.67 -27.30
C CYS A 631 -3.11 2.22 -26.33
N LYS A 632 -4.36 2.62 -26.55
CA LYS A 632 -5.52 2.26 -25.71
C LYS A 632 -6.52 1.34 -26.42
N ALA A 633 -6.28 0.97 -27.68
CA ALA A 633 -7.23 0.17 -28.47
C ALA A 633 -7.53 -1.19 -27.83
N ASP A 634 -6.56 -1.75 -27.11
CA ASP A 634 -6.70 -3.02 -26.41
C ASP A 634 -7.74 -2.98 -25.28
N LEU A 635 -8.01 -1.83 -24.67
CA LEU A 635 -9.06 -1.68 -23.64
C LEU A 635 -10.46 -2.05 -24.13
N ALA A 636 -10.68 -2.04 -25.46
CA ALA A 636 -11.95 -2.42 -26.07
C ALA A 636 -11.95 -3.86 -26.63
N THR A 637 -10.90 -4.64 -26.38
CA THR A 637 -10.83 -6.07 -26.75
C THR A 637 -11.52 -6.94 -25.71
N GLN A 638 -12.09 -8.08 -26.12
CA GLN A 638 -12.78 -8.97 -25.18
C GLN A 638 -11.81 -9.49 -24.11
N MET A 639 -10.58 -9.83 -24.52
CA MET A 639 -9.54 -10.30 -23.61
C MET A 639 -9.22 -9.30 -22.50
N VAL A 640 -9.07 -8.01 -22.81
CA VAL A 640 -8.72 -7.00 -21.78
C VAL A 640 -9.93 -6.57 -20.97
N VAL A 641 -11.13 -6.61 -21.54
CA VAL A 641 -12.38 -6.41 -20.77
C VAL A 641 -12.51 -7.46 -19.67
N GLU A 642 -12.23 -8.73 -19.99
CA GLU A 642 -12.24 -9.82 -18.99
C GLU A 642 -11.00 -9.78 -18.08
N PHE A 643 -9.82 -9.60 -18.65
CA PHE A 643 -8.53 -9.66 -17.96
C PHE A 643 -7.81 -8.31 -18.02
N THR A 644 -8.32 -7.32 -17.28
CA THR A 644 -7.80 -5.94 -17.28
C THR A 644 -6.31 -5.82 -16.93
N SER A 645 -5.75 -6.77 -16.20
CA SER A 645 -4.32 -6.84 -15.89
C SER A 645 -3.43 -7.09 -17.11
N LEU A 646 -3.99 -7.55 -18.22
CA LEU A 646 -3.29 -7.83 -19.48
C LEU A 646 -3.25 -6.63 -20.44
N GLN A 647 -3.79 -5.48 -20.05
CA GLN A 647 -3.66 -4.25 -20.82
C GLN A 647 -2.17 -3.91 -21.09
N GLY A 648 -1.89 -3.33 -22.25
CA GLY A 648 -0.56 -3.08 -22.79
C GLY A 648 0.11 -4.33 -23.37
N VAL A 649 0.06 -5.47 -22.66
CA VAL A 649 0.60 -6.76 -23.14
C VAL A 649 -0.20 -7.24 -24.35
N MET A 650 -1.53 -7.26 -24.23
CA MET A 650 -2.40 -7.62 -25.35
C MET A 650 -2.36 -6.57 -26.45
N GLY A 651 -2.23 -5.28 -26.10
CA GLY A 651 -2.01 -4.23 -27.09
C GLY A 651 -0.76 -4.48 -27.96
N GLN A 652 0.36 -4.88 -27.35
CA GLN A 652 1.56 -5.27 -28.09
C GLN A 652 1.33 -6.49 -28.98
N GLU A 653 0.74 -7.56 -28.44
CA GLU A 653 0.49 -8.79 -29.20
C GLU A 653 -0.43 -8.54 -30.39
N TYR A 654 -1.55 -7.84 -30.16
CA TYR A 654 -2.50 -7.52 -31.22
C TYR A 654 -1.95 -6.53 -32.24
N ALA A 655 -1.09 -5.59 -31.86
CA ALA A 655 -0.39 -4.74 -32.80
C ALA A 655 0.48 -5.58 -33.76
N ARG A 656 1.27 -6.52 -33.22
CA ARG A 656 2.08 -7.45 -34.04
C ARG A 656 1.20 -8.29 -34.97
N LYS A 657 0.09 -8.86 -34.46
CA LYS A 657 -0.86 -9.64 -35.28
C LYS A 657 -1.54 -8.80 -36.36
N SER A 658 -1.71 -7.50 -36.11
CA SER A 658 -2.28 -6.54 -37.07
C SER A 658 -1.28 -6.09 -38.14
N GLY A 659 0.00 -6.48 -38.03
CA GLY A 659 1.07 -6.14 -38.96
C GLY A 659 1.82 -4.84 -38.64
N GLU A 660 1.66 -4.29 -37.43
CA GLU A 660 2.44 -3.14 -36.97
C GLU A 660 3.93 -3.51 -36.76
N SER A 661 4.82 -2.52 -36.83
CA SER A 661 6.24 -2.75 -36.56
C SER A 661 6.49 -3.11 -35.09
N ASP A 662 7.57 -3.84 -34.81
CA ASP A 662 7.91 -4.21 -33.44
C ASP A 662 8.15 -2.98 -32.55
N GLY A 663 8.68 -1.89 -33.12
CA GLY A 663 8.85 -0.61 -32.41
C GLY A 663 7.52 0.01 -31.96
N VAL A 664 6.48 -0.04 -32.80
CA VAL A 664 5.12 0.42 -32.44
C VAL A 664 4.53 -0.49 -31.36
N ALA A 665 4.59 -1.81 -31.57
CA ALA A 665 4.05 -2.79 -30.63
C ALA A 665 4.72 -2.69 -29.24
N ARG A 666 6.06 -2.52 -29.20
CA ARG A 666 6.82 -2.32 -27.97
C ARG A 666 6.46 -1.01 -27.29
N ALA A 667 6.32 0.10 -28.03
CA ALA A 667 5.88 1.38 -27.45
C ALA A 667 4.46 1.31 -26.85
N ILE A 668 3.54 0.53 -27.46
CA ILE A 668 2.21 0.27 -26.90
C ILE A 668 2.29 -0.49 -25.56
N PHE A 669 3.23 -1.40 -25.37
CA PHE A 669 3.44 -2.01 -24.05
C PHE A 669 4.10 -1.03 -23.07
N GLU A 670 5.20 -0.40 -23.49
CA GLU A 670 6.06 0.40 -22.63
C GLU A 670 5.41 1.69 -22.11
N HIS A 671 4.40 2.24 -22.79
CA HIS A 671 3.77 3.48 -22.30
C HIS A 671 3.08 3.31 -20.92
N TYR A 672 2.72 2.08 -20.54
CA TYR A 672 2.21 1.77 -19.21
C TYR A 672 3.30 1.71 -18.13
N LEU A 673 4.58 1.61 -18.50
CA LEU A 673 5.69 1.44 -17.57
C LEU A 673 6.16 2.78 -16.96
N PRO A 674 6.53 2.80 -15.66
CA PRO A 674 6.35 1.73 -14.68
C PRO A 674 4.89 1.60 -14.24
N ARG A 675 4.43 0.35 -13.99
CA ARG A 675 3.08 0.06 -13.49
C ARG A 675 2.99 -0.03 -11.97
N PHE A 676 4.08 0.02 -11.24
CA PHE A 676 4.11 0.11 -9.78
C PHE A 676 5.52 0.49 -9.36
N ALA A 677 5.73 0.84 -8.09
CA ALA A 677 7.06 1.14 -7.57
C ALA A 677 7.96 -0.10 -7.71
N GLY A 678 9.12 0.06 -8.35
CA GLY A 678 10.06 -1.05 -8.61
C GLY A 678 9.73 -1.92 -9.85
N ASP A 679 8.73 -1.58 -10.66
CA ASP A 679 8.50 -2.23 -11.95
C ASP A 679 9.64 -1.91 -12.95
N ILE A 680 9.71 -2.69 -14.04
CA ILE A 680 10.60 -2.37 -15.15
C ILE A 680 10.25 -1.00 -15.77
N LEU A 681 11.24 -0.35 -16.36
CA LEU A 681 11.11 0.96 -17.01
C LEU A 681 11.06 0.81 -18.54
N PRO A 682 10.52 1.79 -19.28
CA PRO A 682 10.59 1.81 -20.74
C PRO A 682 12.04 1.74 -21.24
N GLU A 683 12.33 0.83 -22.16
CA GLU A 683 13.67 0.71 -22.77
C GLU A 683 13.78 1.56 -24.04
N THR A 684 12.67 1.82 -24.73
CA THR A 684 12.66 2.56 -25.99
C THR A 684 12.24 4.01 -25.81
N ARG A 685 12.90 4.92 -26.55
CA ARG A 685 12.52 6.35 -26.57
C ARG A 685 11.07 6.59 -27.03
N PRO A 686 10.53 5.89 -28.06
CA PRO A 686 9.12 6.00 -28.39
C PRO A 686 8.19 5.60 -27.25
N GLY A 687 8.42 4.45 -26.59
CA GLY A 687 7.60 4.00 -25.46
C GLY A 687 7.60 4.97 -24.29
N LEU A 688 8.79 5.47 -23.92
CA LEU A 688 8.95 6.51 -22.89
C LEU A 688 8.16 7.78 -23.24
N THR A 689 8.25 8.26 -24.48
CA THR A 689 7.59 9.49 -24.91
C THR A 689 6.06 9.38 -24.86
N VAL A 690 5.49 8.25 -25.33
CA VAL A 690 4.03 8.00 -25.22
C VAL A 690 3.63 7.87 -23.74
N GLY A 691 4.47 7.25 -22.91
CA GLY A 691 4.24 7.13 -21.47
C GLY A 691 4.23 8.49 -20.75
N LEU A 692 5.13 9.40 -21.12
CA LEU A 692 5.15 10.78 -20.61
C LEU A 692 3.91 11.55 -21.05
N ALA A 693 3.57 11.49 -22.35
CA ALA A 693 2.36 12.13 -22.87
C ALA A 693 1.10 11.69 -22.10
N ASN A 694 0.95 10.38 -21.90
CA ASN A 694 -0.20 9.83 -21.17
C ASN A 694 -0.31 10.35 -19.73
N ARG A 695 0.83 10.47 -19.03
CA ARG A 695 0.86 10.91 -17.62
C ARG A 695 0.66 12.42 -17.49
N LEU A 696 1.28 13.22 -18.37
CA LEU A 696 1.10 14.66 -18.41
C LEU A 696 -0.35 15.04 -18.75
N ASP A 697 -0.97 14.40 -19.75
CA ASP A 697 -2.39 14.58 -20.08
C ASP A 697 -3.29 14.29 -18.87
N SER A 698 -3.04 13.17 -18.18
CA SER A 698 -3.82 12.76 -17.00
C SER A 698 -3.68 13.74 -15.85
N LEU A 699 -2.45 14.15 -15.52
CA LEU A 699 -2.16 15.06 -14.42
C LEU A 699 -2.79 16.44 -14.66
N VAL A 700 -2.57 17.04 -15.83
CA VAL A 700 -3.10 18.37 -16.15
C VAL A 700 -4.62 18.32 -16.24
N GLY A 701 -5.17 17.34 -16.96
CA GLY A 701 -6.62 17.20 -17.14
C GLY A 701 -7.36 17.01 -15.83
N LEU A 702 -6.90 16.08 -14.98
CA LEU A 702 -7.58 15.76 -13.72
C LEU A 702 -7.45 16.89 -12.68
N PHE A 703 -6.32 17.61 -12.64
CA PHE A 703 -6.22 18.81 -11.80
C PHE A 703 -7.15 19.93 -12.31
N ALA A 704 -7.23 20.15 -13.63
CA ALA A 704 -8.08 21.19 -14.21
C ALA A 704 -9.58 20.99 -13.90
N VAL A 705 -10.04 19.74 -13.78
CA VAL A 705 -11.43 19.43 -13.40
C VAL A 705 -11.66 19.30 -11.89
N GLY A 706 -10.66 19.61 -11.06
CA GLY A 706 -10.76 19.64 -9.60
C GLY A 706 -10.61 18.28 -8.91
N LEU A 707 -9.99 17.30 -9.58
CA LEU A 707 -9.76 15.93 -9.06
C LEU A 707 -8.32 15.72 -8.58
N ALA A 708 -7.66 16.78 -8.11
CA ALA A 708 -6.35 16.67 -7.48
C ALA A 708 -6.41 15.78 -6.22
N PRO A 709 -5.42 14.91 -5.95
CA PRO A 709 -5.45 14.03 -4.78
C PRO A 709 -5.44 14.81 -3.46
N THR A 710 -6.28 14.43 -2.50
CA THR A 710 -6.34 15.03 -1.17
C THR A 710 -6.05 13.99 -0.08
N GLY A 711 -5.19 14.31 0.88
CA GLY A 711 -4.83 13.38 1.96
C GLY A 711 -4.19 12.09 1.45
N SER A 712 -4.71 10.93 1.86
CA SER A 712 -4.30 9.60 1.40
C SER A 712 -5.04 9.10 0.16
N ALA A 713 -6.22 9.64 -0.15
CA ALA A 713 -7.01 9.21 -1.31
C ALA A 713 -6.34 9.63 -2.64
N ASP A 714 -6.25 8.70 -3.59
CA ASP A 714 -5.79 8.94 -4.96
C ASP A 714 -6.44 7.92 -5.92
N PRO A 715 -7.73 8.10 -6.24
CA PRO A 715 -8.51 7.13 -7.01
C PRO A 715 -8.06 7.00 -8.47
N TYR A 716 -7.32 7.99 -8.99
CA TYR A 716 -6.81 8.02 -10.37
C TYR A 716 -5.30 7.71 -10.44
N HIS A 717 -4.67 7.33 -9.33
CA HIS A 717 -3.24 7.00 -9.24
C HIS A 717 -2.30 8.12 -9.73
N LEU A 718 -2.68 9.38 -9.55
CA LEU A 718 -1.89 10.53 -9.99
C LEU A 718 -0.53 10.62 -9.28
N ARG A 719 -0.43 10.17 -8.01
CA ARG A 719 0.86 10.09 -7.31
C ARG A 719 1.81 9.14 -8.03
N ARG A 720 1.29 8.01 -8.49
CA ARG A 720 2.04 7.00 -9.23
C ARG A 720 2.43 7.51 -10.62
N ASP A 721 1.55 8.23 -11.30
CA ASP A 721 1.89 8.85 -12.59
C ASP A 721 3.01 9.89 -12.46
N ALA A 722 2.95 10.75 -11.44
CA ALA A 722 4.01 11.72 -11.16
C ALA A 722 5.36 11.04 -10.84
N LEU A 723 5.36 9.98 -10.02
CA LEU A 723 6.53 9.14 -9.76
C LEU A 723 7.07 8.48 -11.03
N GLY A 724 6.19 8.00 -11.90
CA GLY A 724 6.56 7.40 -13.18
C GLY A 724 7.28 8.38 -14.11
N ILE A 725 6.82 9.64 -14.18
CA ILE A 725 7.52 10.70 -14.94
C ILE A 725 8.94 10.89 -14.40
N VAL A 726 9.07 11.07 -13.08
CA VAL A 726 10.36 11.30 -12.41
C VAL A 726 11.33 10.15 -12.67
N ASN A 727 10.91 8.92 -12.38
CA ASN A 727 11.77 7.74 -12.51
C ASN A 727 12.18 7.49 -13.97
N ASN A 728 11.26 7.66 -14.92
CA ASN A 728 11.56 7.47 -16.34
C ASN A 728 12.58 8.48 -16.86
N LEU A 729 12.45 9.77 -16.50
CA LEU A 729 13.38 10.81 -16.95
C LEU A 729 14.77 10.66 -16.32
N ILE A 730 14.84 10.34 -15.03
CA ILE A 730 16.11 10.11 -14.34
C ILE A 730 16.81 8.87 -14.90
N ALA A 731 16.10 7.75 -15.03
CA ALA A 731 16.71 6.49 -15.47
C ALA A 731 17.13 6.51 -16.94
N ALA A 732 16.40 7.24 -17.79
CA ALA A 732 16.76 7.40 -19.19
C ALA A 732 17.83 8.48 -19.43
N GLU A 733 18.23 9.22 -18.39
CA GLU A 733 19.15 10.37 -18.47
C GLU A 733 18.67 11.39 -19.53
N LEU A 734 17.37 11.70 -19.52
CA LEU A 734 16.74 12.63 -20.45
C LEU A 734 16.29 13.89 -19.73
N SER A 735 16.97 15.00 -20.03
CA SER A 735 16.53 16.35 -19.65
C SER A 735 15.23 16.71 -20.37
N CYS A 736 14.27 17.23 -19.61
CA CYS A 736 12.96 17.62 -20.09
C CYS A 736 12.40 18.71 -19.18
N ASP A 737 12.22 19.93 -19.70
CA ASP A 737 11.53 20.99 -18.97
C ASP A 737 10.03 20.69 -18.88
N LEU A 738 9.60 20.22 -17.71
CA LEU A 738 8.22 19.84 -17.47
C LEU A 738 7.26 21.03 -17.57
N ARG A 739 7.72 22.28 -17.44
CA ARG A 739 6.86 23.46 -17.63
C ARG A 739 6.31 23.50 -19.05
N GLU A 740 7.17 23.28 -20.04
CA GLU A 740 6.80 23.26 -21.45
C GLU A 740 5.94 22.03 -21.77
N GLY A 741 6.27 20.86 -21.20
CA GLY A 741 5.47 19.65 -21.39
C GLY A 741 4.06 19.76 -20.80
N LEU A 742 3.93 20.35 -19.62
CA LEU A 742 2.64 20.62 -18.97
C LEU A 742 1.82 21.66 -19.73
N LYS A 743 2.47 22.69 -20.27
CA LYS A 743 1.82 23.69 -21.12
C LYS A 743 1.30 23.07 -22.42
N ALA A 744 2.11 22.27 -23.11
CA ALA A 744 1.70 21.57 -24.32
C ALA A 744 0.52 20.62 -24.07
N ALA A 745 0.50 19.92 -22.92
CA ALA A 745 -0.65 19.10 -22.54
C ALA A 745 -1.91 19.94 -22.28
N ALA A 746 -1.79 21.08 -21.60
CA ALA A 746 -2.91 21.98 -21.31
C ALA A 746 -3.57 22.55 -22.56
N GLU A 747 -2.79 22.89 -23.59
CA GLU A 747 -3.29 23.46 -24.85
C GLU A 747 -4.19 22.48 -25.63
N LEU A 748 -4.10 21.18 -25.35
CA LEU A 748 -4.86 20.13 -26.02
C LEU A 748 -6.12 19.69 -25.26
N LEU A 749 -6.34 20.20 -24.04
CA LEU A 749 -7.49 19.79 -23.23
C LEU A 749 -8.80 20.41 -23.76
N PRO A 750 -9.93 19.68 -23.66
CA PRO A 750 -11.24 20.19 -24.06
C PRO A 750 -11.85 21.18 -23.04
N VAL A 751 -11.15 21.46 -21.95
CA VAL A 751 -11.59 22.31 -20.84
C VAL A 751 -10.61 23.47 -20.62
N GLU A 752 -11.11 24.58 -20.10
CA GLU A 752 -10.26 25.66 -19.63
C GLU A 752 -9.43 25.20 -18.43
N VAL A 753 -8.12 25.45 -18.48
CA VAL A 753 -7.20 25.14 -17.38
C VAL A 753 -7.13 26.36 -16.45
N PRO A 754 -7.60 26.26 -15.19
CA PRO A 754 -7.59 27.40 -14.27
C PRO A 754 -6.18 27.94 -14.02
N GLU A 755 -6.08 29.24 -13.77
CA GLU A 755 -4.81 29.89 -13.44
C GLU A 755 -4.17 29.23 -12.20
N GLY A 756 -2.86 28.98 -12.26
CA GLY A 756 -2.10 28.30 -11.21
C GLY A 756 -2.15 26.77 -11.24
N THR A 757 -3.04 26.15 -12.02
CA THR A 757 -3.14 24.66 -12.12
C THR A 757 -1.83 24.03 -12.55
N LEU A 758 -1.15 24.58 -13.56
CA LEU A 758 0.15 24.07 -14.02
C LEU A 758 1.22 24.13 -12.92
N GLY A 759 1.22 25.19 -12.11
CA GLY A 759 2.11 25.32 -10.96
C GLY A 759 1.81 24.30 -9.87
N GLN A 760 0.54 23.99 -9.62
CA GLN A 760 0.13 22.94 -8.69
C GLN A 760 0.57 21.56 -9.17
N VAL A 761 0.37 21.24 -10.46
CA VAL A 761 0.82 19.97 -11.04
C VAL A 761 2.33 19.85 -10.98
N LEU A 762 3.06 20.91 -11.34
CA LEU A 762 4.51 20.93 -11.27
C LEU A 762 5.01 20.73 -9.83
N GLY A 763 4.44 21.45 -8.86
CA GLY A 763 4.76 21.28 -7.43
C GLY A 763 4.45 19.87 -6.93
N PHE A 764 3.38 19.26 -7.44
CA PHE A 764 3.04 17.87 -7.12
C PHE A 764 4.07 16.86 -7.65
N ILE A 765 4.61 17.08 -8.87
CA ILE A 765 5.70 16.27 -9.42
C ILE A 765 7.01 16.52 -8.64
N ILE A 766 7.34 17.78 -8.35
CA ILE A 766 8.54 18.16 -7.58
C ILE A 766 8.53 17.49 -6.20
N GLY A 767 7.40 17.46 -5.50
CA GLY A 767 7.30 16.79 -4.20
C GLY A 767 7.53 15.27 -4.27
N ARG A 768 7.37 14.63 -5.42
CA ARG A 768 7.74 13.21 -5.63
C ARG A 768 9.22 13.07 -5.95
N LEU A 769 9.75 13.96 -6.77
CA LEU A 769 11.18 14.05 -7.03
C LEU A 769 11.99 14.25 -5.74
N GLU A 770 11.50 15.11 -4.84
CA GLU A 770 12.08 15.30 -3.51
C GLU A 770 12.16 13.97 -2.73
N GLY A 771 11.04 13.24 -2.66
CA GLY A 771 10.98 11.92 -2.02
C GLY A 771 12.00 10.94 -2.59
N VAL A 772 12.06 10.82 -3.93
CA VAL A 772 13.01 9.93 -4.62
C VAL A 772 14.46 10.29 -4.29
N LEU A 773 14.83 11.58 -4.33
CA LEU A 773 16.20 12.02 -4.02
C LEU A 773 16.54 11.81 -2.54
N ARG A 774 15.57 11.99 -1.64
CA ARG A 774 15.74 11.74 -0.20
C ARG A 774 15.94 10.26 0.10
N GLU A 775 15.18 9.38 -0.56
CA GLU A 775 15.31 7.93 -0.44
C GLU A 775 16.67 7.42 -0.97
N GLN A 776 17.25 8.10 -1.96
CA GLN A 776 18.62 7.82 -2.44
C GLN A 776 19.72 8.25 -1.45
N GLY A 777 19.37 8.86 -0.31
CA GLY A 777 20.30 9.21 0.75
C GLY A 777 20.82 10.65 0.73
N TYR A 778 20.34 11.49 -0.20
CA TYR A 778 20.78 12.90 -0.25
C TYR A 778 20.22 13.72 0.93
N ARG A 779 21.03 14.68 1.41
CA ARG A 779 20.65 15.59 2.51
C ARG A 779 19.44 16.45 2.11
N TYR A 780 18.54 16.69 3.07
CA TYR A 780 17.29 17.40 2.83
C TYR A 780 17.50 18.83 2.31
N ASP A 781 18.50 19.52 2.85
CA ASP A 781 18.85 20.91 2.53
C ASP A 781 19.50 21.04 1.15
N ALA A 782 20.36 20.08 0.78
CA ALA A 782 20.94 19.97 -0.56
C ALA A 782 19.85 19.71 -1.63
N VAL A 783 18.91 18.81 -1.34
CA VAL A 783 17.77 18.52 -2.22
C VAL A 783 16.89 19.76 -2.37
N ALA A 784 16.50 20.41 -1.28
CA ALA A 784 15.67 21.61 -1.31
C ALA A 784 16.32 22.76 -2.11
N ALA A 785 17.63 22.96 -1.94
CA ALA A 785 18.42 23.96 -2.67
C ALA A 785 18.36 23.74 -4.20
N VAL A 786 18.53 22.51 -4.65
CA VAL A 786 18.50 22.19 -6.09
C VAL A 786 17.08 22.23 -6.63
N LEU A 787 16.10 21.68 -5.92
CA LEU A 787 14.71 21.63 -6.41
C LEU A 787 14.07 23.01 -6.56
N THR A 788 14.51 23.99 -5.77
CA THR A 788 14.05 25.39 -5.91
C THR A 788 14.37 25.95 -7.30
N GLU A 789 15.56 25.65 -7.83
CA GLU A 789 16.01 26.17 -9.13
C GLU A 789 15.70 25.22 -10.29
N ARG A 790 15.85 23.91 -10.08
CA ARG A 790 15.87 22.89 -11.13
C ARG A 790 14.79 21.82 -11.00
N GLY A 791 13.89 21.93 -10.03
CA GLY A 791 12.82 20.93 -9.83
C GLY A 791 11.90 20.72 -11.06
N HIS A 792 11.90 21.66 -12.00
CA HIS A 792 11.16 21.56 -13.26
C HIS A 792 11.75 20.54 -14.25
N ASP A 793 12.99 20.09 -14.06
CA ASP A 793 13.63 19.06 -14.87
C ASP A 793 14.19 17.95 -13.94
N PRO A 794 13.50 16.80 -13.82
CA PRO A 794 13.90 15.73 -12.92
C PRO A 794 15.31 15.17 -13.17
N CYS A 795 15.71 15.04 -14.44
CA CYS A 795 17.03 14.51 -14.80
C CYS A 795 18.12 15.51 -14.39
N LEU A 796 17.95 16.77 -14.79
CA LEU A 796 18.90 17.82 -14.48
C LEU A 796 19.00 18.06 -12.97
N ALA A 797 17.87 18.01 -12.24
CA ALA A 797 17.86 18.11 -10.78
C ALA A 797 18.64 16.95 -10.12
N ALA A 798 18.44 15.71 -10.57
CA ALA A 798 19.14 14.56 -10.02
C ALA A 798 20.65 14.63 -10.26
N GLU A 799 21.08 15.02 -11.47
CA GLU A 799 22.50 15.28 -11.78
C GLU A 799 23.08 16.40 -10.90
N THR A 800 22.32 17.48 -10.73
CA THR A 800 22.74 18.64 -9.95
C THR A 800 22.88 18.29 -8.46
N VAL A 801 21.91 17.57 -7.86
CA VAL A 801 22.00 17.11 -6.46
C VAL A 801 23.20 16.17 -6.28
N ARG A 802 23.42 15.24 -7.22
CA ARG A 802 24.55 14.31 -7.14
C ARG A 802 25.89 15.05 -7.10
N ALA A 803 26.09 16.00 -8.00
CA ALA A 803 27.31 16.83 -8.01
C ALA A 803 27.38 17.70 -6.74
N PHE A 804 26.27 18.32 -6.35
CA PHE A 804 26.23 19.23 -5.20
C PHE A 804 26.53 18.55 -3.88
N ALA A 805 26.04 17.32 -3.69
CA ALA A 805 26.34 16.52 -2.51
C ALA A 805 27.85 16.33 -2.30
N SER A 806 28.60 16.07 -3.37
CA SER A 806 30.06 15.95 -3.31
C SER A 806 30.77 17.27 -2.96
N TRP A 807 30.19 18.42 -3.29
CA TRP A 807 30.76 19.72 -2.91
C TRP A 807 30.56 20.05 -1.43
N ILE A 808 29.38 19.71 -0.87
CA ILE A 808 29.05 19.98 0.54
C ILE A 808 29.95 19.20 1.50
N GLU A 809 30.47 18.04 1.06
CA GLU A 809 31.35 17.19 1.87
C GLU A 809 32.82 17.65 1.89
N ARG A 810 33.19 18.69 1.14
CA ARG A 810 34.57 19.18 1.09
C ARG A 810 34.95 19.99 2.32
N ASP A 811 36.21 19.92 2.71
CA ASP A 811 36.77 20.70 3.83
C ASP A 811 36.65 22.22 3.63
N ASP A 812 36.69 22.69 2.38
CA ASP A 812 36.58 24.11 2.00
C ASP A 812 35.13 24.59 1.76
N TRP A 813 34.12 23.73 1.96
CA TRP A 813 32.71 24.07 1.70
C TRP A 813 32.24 25.29 2.52
N MET A 814 32.58 25.34 3.80
CA MET A 814 32.16 26.45 4.67
C MET A 814 32.76 27.79 4.24
N ASP A 815 33.95 27.81 3.63
CA ASP A 815 34.55 29.03 3.12
C ASP A 815 33.78 29.56 1.91
N ILE A 816 33.36 28.66 1.01
CA ILE A 816 32.50 28.97 -0.14
C ILE A 816 31.15 29.52 0.33
N LEU A 817 30.47 28.78 1.23
CA LEU A 817 29.15 29.14 1.71
C LEU A 817 29.17 30.48 2.47
N ASN A 818 30.16 30.70 3.34
CA ASN A 818 30.27 31.95 4.10
C ASN A 818 30.54 33.16 3.19
N ALA A 819 31.43 33.04 2.21
CA ALA A 819 31.72 34.12 1.26
C ALA A 819 30.45 34.49 0.47
N TYR A 820 29.72 33.50 -0.03
CA TYR A 820 28.44 33.70 -0.71
C TYR A 820 27.38 34.32 0.23
N ALA A 821 27.21 33.77 1.43
CA ALA A 821 26.21 34.21 2.40
C ALA A 821 26.41 35.67 2.83
N ARG A 822 27.65 36.15 2.95
CA ARG A 822 27.94 37.57 3.22
C ARG A 822 27.37 38.48 2.13
N CYS A 823 27.56 38.11 0.85
CA CYS A 823 27.00 38.85 -0.28
C CYS A 823 25.48 38.87 -0.23
N VAL A 824 24.83 37.71 -0.07
CA VAL A 824 23.36 37.61 -0.06
C VAL A 824 22.74 38.32 1.14
N ARG A 825 23.26 38.12 2.36
CA ARG A 825 22.67 38.66 3.60
C ARG A 825 22.63 40.19 3.61
N ILE A 826 23.57 40.86 2.94
CA ILE A 826 23.60 42.32 2.85
C ILE A 826 22.59 42.85 1.83
N VAL A 827 22.35 42.10 0.74
CA VAL A 827 21.45 42.56 -0.33
C VAL A 827 20.01 42.07 -0.18
N ARG A 828 19.74 41.09 0.70
CA ARG A 828 18.41 40.46 0.86
C ARG A 828 17.26 41.43 1.21
N GLU A 829 17.55 42.56 1.85
CA GLU A 829 16.53 43.55 2.25
C GLU A 829 16.19 44.52 1.10
N TYR A 830 16.88 44.42 -0.04
CA TYR A 830 16.72 45.30 -1.18
C TYR A 830 16.05 44.56 -2.34
N ALA A 831 14.76 44.82 -2.54
CA ALA A 831 13.99 44.29 -3.66
C ALA A 831 14.33 44.98 -5.01
N GLU A 832 14.88 46.19 -4.96
CA GLU A 832 15.30 46.93 -6.15
C GLU A 832 16.67 46.44 -6.68
N ILE A 833 16.80 46.26 -7.99
CA ILE A 833 18.07 45.89 -8.63
C ILE A 833 18.82 47.17 -8.96
N PHE A 834 19.98 47.36 -8.33
CA PHE A 834 20.81 48.55 -8.55
C PHE A 834 21.65 48.43 -9.83
N PRO A 835 21.82 49.51 -10.61
CA PRO A 835 22.66 49.49 -11.80
C PRO A 835 24.15 49.45 -11.43
N LEU A 836 24.88 48.53 -12.05
CA LEU A 836 26.33 48.38 -11.85
C LEU A 836 27.11 49.38 -12.72
N HIS A 837 27.90 50.23 -12.09
CA HIS A 837 28.72 51.28 -12.72
C HIS A 837 30.20 51.10 -12.36
N PRO A 838 30.99 50.36 -13.16
CA PRO A 838 32.38 50.03 -12.85
C PRO A 838 33.29 51.25 -12.65
N ASP A 839 33.02 52.34 -13.38
CA ASP A 839 33.79 53.59 -13.33
C ASP A 839 33.70 54.29 -11.97
N ARG A 840 32.75 53.91 -11.11
CA ARG A 840 32.53 54.49 -9.78
C ARG A 840 33.26 53.74 -8.66
N PHE A 841 34.04 52.70 -8.96
CA PHE A 841 34.83 51.99 -7.96
C PHE A 841 36.08 52.79 -7.57
N VAL A 842 36.13 53.21 -6.30
CA VAL A 842 37.21 54.02 -5.73
C VAL A 842 38.29 53.12 -5.13
N GLU A 843 37.91 52.13 -4.32
CA GLU A 843 38.86 51.27 -3.61
C GLU A 843 39.48 50.19 -4.51
N PRO A 844 40.78 49.88 -4.35
CA PRO A 844 41.42 48.75 -5.01
C PRO A 844 40.73 47.41 -4.73
N ALA A 845 40.27 47.19 -3.49
CA ALA A 845 39.53 45.98 -3.10
C ALA A 845 38.22 45.80 -3.88
N THR A 846 37.45 46.88 -4.07
CA THR A 846 36.20 46.84 -4.86
C THR A 846 36.48 46.53 -6.34
N ARG A 847 37.55 47.09 -6.93
CA ARG A 847 37.94 46.79 -8.31
C ARG A 847 38.39 45.34 -8.49
N ARG A 848 39.19 44.82 -7.54
CA ARG A 848 39.63 43.42 -7.54
C ARG A 848 38.45 42.46 -7.47
N LEU A 849 37.45 42.74 -6.62
CA LEU A 849 36.23 41.94 -6.54
C LEU A 849 35.44 41.97 -7.87
N TYR A 850 35.33 43.14 -8.49
CA TYR A 850 34.67 43.27 -9.79
C TYR A 850 35.37 42.48 -10.90
N GLU A 851 36.71 42.54 -10.98
CA GLU A 851 37.49 41.77 -11.96
C GLU A 851 37.34 40.25 -11.77
N ALA A 852 37.36 39.78 -10.51
CA ALA A 852 37.11 38.38 -10.17
C ALA A 852 35.69 37.96 -10.57
N TYR A 853 34.68 38.78 -10.27
CA TYR A 853 33.30 38.58 -10.68
C TYR A 853 33.16 38.49 -12.20
N GLN A 854 33.72 39.44 -12.96
CA GLN A 854 33.66 39.44 -14.42
C GLN A 854 34.27 38.16 -15.02
N THR A 855 35.38 37.70 -14.45
CA THR A 855 36.05 36.48 -14.90
C THR A 855 35.18 35.25 -14.68
N GLY A 856 34.58 35.11 -13.49
CA GLY A 856 33.73 33.96 -13.21
C GLY A 856 32.35 34.01 -13.88
N GLN A 857 31.74 35.19 -14.02
CA GLN A 857 30.43 35.34 -14.66
C GLN A 857 30.44 34.81 -16.10
N VAL A 858 31.51 35.04 -16.87
CA VAL A 858 31.61 34.57 -18.26
C VAL A 858 31.68 33.03 -18.37
N GLN A 859 32.05 32.35 -17.29
CA GLN A 859 32.13 30.89 -17.21
C GLN A 859 30.79 30.24 -16.78
N ILE A 860 29.85 31.03 -16.25
CA ILE A 860 28.63 30.55 -15.62
C ILE A 860 27.40 30.96 -16.46
N SER A 861 26.50 30.01 -16.65
CA SER A 861 25.16 30.21 -17.22
C SER A 861 24.14 29.47 -16.36
N GLN A 862 22.85 29.76 -16.52
CA GLN A 862 21.79 29.05 -15.79
C GLN A 862 21.76 27.53 -16.09
N GLN A 863 22.37 27.11 -17.21
CA GLN A 863 22.52 25.71 -17.63
C GLN A 863 23.85 25.08 -17.19
N SER A 864 24.71 25.82 -16.46
CA SER A 864 26.01 25.31 -16.02
C SER A 864 25.86 24.22 -14.96
N THR A 865 26.85 23.31 -14.89
CA THR A 865 26.91 22.31 -13.81
C THR A 865 27.33 22.95 -12.49
N VAL A 866 27.02 22.28 -11.39
CA VAL A 866 27.46 22.69 -10.04
C VAL A 866 28.98 22.80 -9.96
N ASP A 867 29.70 21.86 -10.60
CA ASP A 867 31.15 21.90 -10.67
C ASP A 867 31.67 23.17 -11.34
N LYS A 868 31.07 23.56 -12.47
CA LYS A 868 31.45 24.80 -13.17
C LYS A 868 31.15 26.03 -12.33
N LEU A 869 29.99 26.06 -11.66
CA LEU A 869 29.61 27.15 -10.76
C LEU A 869 30.65 27.35 -9.66
N PHE A 870 30.95 26.31 -8.87
CA PHE A 870 31.85 26.46 -7.73
C PHE A 870 33.31 26.62 -8.14
N THR A 871 33.75 25.98 -9.23
CA THR A 871 35.11 26.22 -9.77
C THR A 871 35.30 27.67 -10.21
N ALA A 872 34.27 28.29 -10.80
CA ALA A 872 34.31 29.70 -11.19
C ALA A 872 34.12 30.66 -10.00
N PHE A 873 33.45 30.23 -8.93
CA PHE A 873 33.23 31.02 -7.72
C PHE A 873 34.44 31.01 -6.77
N GLN A 874 35.20 29.90 -6.70
CA GLN A 874 36.32 29.73 -5.76
C GLN A 874 37.38 30.86 -5.82
N PRO A 875 37.79 31.36 -7.01
CA PRO A 875 38.72 32.50 -7.10
C PRO A 875 38.15 33.83 -6.55
N MET A 876 36.83 33.93 -6.34
CA MET A 876 36.19 35.13 -5.79
C MET A 876 36.23 35.19 -4.26
N ILE A 877 36.55 34.09 -3.56
CA ILE A 877 36.48 34.01 -2.10
C ILE A 877 37.44 35.01 -1.42
N GLU A 878 38.72 35.04 -1.83
CA GLU A 878 39.69 36.00 -1.30
C GLU A 878 39.29 37.46 -1.61
N PRO A 879 38.93 37.83 -2.86
CA PRO A 879 38.44 39.17 -3.16
C PRO A 879 37.19 39.57 -2.37
N ILE A 880 36.27 38.65 -2.10
CA ILE A 880 35.07 38.88 -1.28
C ILE A 880 35.48 39.19 0.17
N ASN A 881 36.37 38.40 0.75
CA ASN A 881 36.83 38.61 2.12
C ASN A 881 37.56 39.94 2.26
N THR A 882 38.51 40.23 1.37
CA THR A 882 39.23 41.50 1.34
C THR A 882 38.29 42.69 1.13
N PHE A 883 37.27 42.56 0.27
CA PHE A 883 36.25 43.60 0.10
C PHE A 883 35.52 43.89 1.41
N PHE A 884 35.06 42.89 2.15
CA PHE A 884 34.35 43.13 3.40
C PHE A 884 35.24 43.58 4.56
N ASP A 885 36.54 43.28 4.53
CA ASP A 885 37.48 43.71 5.56
C ASP A 885 37.93 45.17 5.34
N GLU A 886 38.04 45.61 4.09
CA GLU A 886 38.57 46.94 3.73
C GLU A 886 37.49 47.96 3.31
N VAL A 887 36.29 47.53 2.89
CA VAL A 887 35.27 48.39 2.28
C VAL A 887 34.01 48.49 3.13
N LEU A 888 33.67 49.70 3.58
CA LEU A 888 32.40 49.98 4.25
C LEU A 888 31.25 50.02 3.23
N VAL A 889 30.50 48.92 3.09
CA VAL A 889 29.37 48.84 2.13
C VAL A 889 28.32 49.91 2.39
N MET A 890 27.92 50.10 3.65
CA MET A 890 26.90 51.06 4.08
C MET A 890 27.47 52.46 4.28
N THR A 891 28.07 53.02 3.23
CA THR A 891 28.63 54.39 3.24
C THR A 891 27.53 55.46 3.17
N GLU A 892 27.84 56.69 3.60
CA GLU A 892 26.96 57.86 3.52
C GLU A 892 26.73 58.33 2.08
N ASP A 893 27.69 58.06 1.17
CA ASP A 893 27.54 58.36 -0.25
C ASP A 893 26.57 57.37 -0.90
N LYS A 894 25.36 57.86 -1.20
CA LYS A 894 24.29 57.08 -1.81
C LYS A 894 24.72 56.40 -3.12
N ALA A 895 25.41 57.11 -4.01
CA ALA A 895 25.77 56.58 -5.33
C ALA A 895 26.82 55.47 -5.22
N LEU A 896 27.75 55.60 -4.27
CA LEU A 896 28.78 54.60 -4.00
C LEU A 896 28.20 53.37 -3.28
N ARG A 897 27.28 53.58 -2.34
CA ARG A 897 26.55 52.51 -1.64
C ARG A 897 25.74 51.66 -2.61
N GLU A 898 24.92 52.29 -3.46
CA GLU A 898 24.10 51.58 -4.47
C GLU A 898 24.97 50.77 -5.42
N ASN A 899 26.11 51.30 -5.85
CA ASN A 899 27.01 50.59 -6.76
C ASN A 899 27.71 49.38 -6.11
N ARG A 900 28.03 49.45 -4.81
CA ARG A 900 28.55 48.32 -4.04
C ARG A 900 27.49 47.25 -3.83
N LEU A 901 26.26 47.66 -3.50
CA LEU A 901 25.11 46.75 -3.41
C LEU A 901 24.81 46.09 -4.75
N ALA A 902 24.93 46.81 -5.87
CA ALA A 902 24.79 46.26 -7.22
C ALA A 902 25.80 45.11 -7.46
N LEU A 903 27.09 45.32 -7.13
CA LEU A 903 28.11 44.28 -7.30
C LEU A 903 27.79 43.01 -6.48
N LEU A 904 27.38 43.20 -5.22
CA LEU A 904 26.97 42.09 -4.35
C LEU A 904 25.70 41.38 -4.86
N GLN A 905 24.72 42.13 -5.40
CA GLN A 905 23.53 41.56 -6.05
C GLN A 905 23.94 40.71 -7.26
N HIS A 906 24.86 41.19 -8.08
CA HIS A 906 25.36 40.46 -9.24
C HIS A 906 26.07 39.14 -8.84
N ILE A 907 26.87 39.15 -7.77
CA ILE A 907 27.52 37.93 -7.25
C ILE A 907 26.50 36.97 -6.65
N ALA A 908 25.54 37.47 -5.87
CA ALA A 908 24.47 36.67 -5.26
C ALA A 908 23.65 35.88 -6.30
N ARG A 909 23.51 36.43 -7.50
CA ARG A 909 22.71 35.86 -8.60
C ARG A 909 23.46 34.85 -9.46
N LEU A 910 24.76 34.60 -9.21
CA LEU A 910 25.54 33.60 -9.96
C LEU A 910 25.00 32.17 -9.80
N THR A 911 24.28 31.91 -8.71
CA THR A 911 23.71 30.59 -8.41
C THR A 911 22.29 30.40 -8.97
N GLU A 912 21.65 31.47 -9.46
CA GLU A 912 20.30 31.43 -10.06
C GLU A 912 20.24 30.43 -11.22
N GLY A 913 19.20 29.59 -11.25
CA GLY A 913 19.01 28.52 -12.23
C GLY A 913 19.84 27.26 -11.97
N ILE A 914 20.70 27.24 -10.96
CA ILE A 914 21.57 26.09 -10.62
C ILE A 914 21.22 25.53 -9.25
N VAL A 915 21.37 26.32 -8.20
CA VAL A 915 21.16 25.90 -6.80
C VAL A 915 20.86 27.11 -5.91
N ASP A 916 19.82 27.01 -5.09
CA ASP A 916 19.48 28.02 -4.08
C ASP A 916 20.21 27.72 -2.77
N LEU A 917 21.40 28.32 -2.61
CA LEU A 917 22.23 28.13 -1.41
C LEU A 917 21.60 28.67 -0.13
N THR A 918 20.54 29.48 -0.21
CA THR A 918 19.83 29.96 0.99
C THR A 918 19.06 28.87 1.72
N ARG A 919 18.88 27.70 1.07
CA ARG A 919 18.23 26.51 1.63
C ARG A 919 19.18 25.56 2.36
N VAL A 920 20.49 25.80 2.27
CA VAL A 920 21.52 24.91 2.80
C VAL A 920 21.76 25.20 4.29
N GLU A 921 21.91 24.15 5.10
CA GLU A 921 22.20 24.28 6.52
C GLU A 921 23.56 24.97 6.73
N GLY A 922 23.57 26.04 7.53
CA GLY A 922 24.74 26.90 7.76
C GLY A 922 24.67 28.26 7.06
N PHE A 923 23.75 28.45 6.10
CA PHE A 923 23.32 29.76 5.61
C PHE A 923 22.44 30.49 6.65
#